data_AF-A0A3E1F0F9-F1
#
_entry.id   AF-A0A3E1F0F9-F1
#
_cell.length_a   1.000
_cell.length_b   1.000
_cell.length_c   1.000
_cell.angle_alpha   90.00
_cell.angle_beta   90.00
_cell.angle_gamma   90.00
#
_symmetry.space_group_name_H-M   'P 1'
#
loop_
_entity.id
_entity.type
_entity.pdbx_description
1 polymer ?
#
loop_
_entity_poly.entity_id
_entity_poly.type
_entity_poly.pdbx_seq_one_letter_code
_entity_poly.pdbx_strand_id
1 'polypeptide(L)'
;MNYLLTSLFAVLLSCFPLIAQEDYFLSPQSKAYLYHTVRKSPILEQNIGRYIVYQGEEITLPNGEINYDSTEQKIINQPDLLMIYAHDISRSPKGLLAELANKMAIWELNKLLQSNRNNSLIKDGNATDYEKFEQLFLSKLPPQAKKEKRDEIVIVKRIEKFTNPTLTFKDKVAILDGFGSWTEIEKKQVIVAYNNAVNTFVSNRAQQIFTQLGGKADYFRNVLTAAGDGSTTSGLFEEREKDERGRWNKGLPKAVGLFPYEPYIGFKPDAKKKKPEILSNGSTIHNFEIAKEGKETNIHLDVWGYNSEKQTTVVIKREGKYYPLFGSSNTRFLSPDSAYGGGTTYYSLIHKLEQDIADLEDKISGRRGYDSRIKDLEGRKDDTNLEIEKKEKELNEIRYSTITTNHEKYKTDSKRKKRKKRQDEVVSAYNLLKDIEKKIRQLKLEKEQVLYKKSLLEKKVQEMYNAIGRKWVEYKEKDGYYLYEDSTTFNMLTQEFVFPPSKVEKEDKEYFDIRLLAMPMSHLSNNYDEVMLHINVTDATPLYTSNVQLQLNDLFEVDQYELKQDQLFTASDSIAVVEFFESLLDNKKDLNIIARGGGVGVKKNNRVVINYNPSELSNYPGDTQDERLAAKESSRFKDLRTTEVIIHIDRSIEMQVNSFTDPVQSNFKPENEDLLSTMNRNNLSGNQMLSTYRAYTTLKALKSELNVLAGKYLPRKEATKVIDRLNKAIDKSKITVGATSVKYKTFGK
;
A
#
# COMPACT_ATOMS: atom_id res chain seq x y z
N MET A 1 -32.77 -1.37 6.90
CA MET A 1 -32.94 -1.02 8.32
C MET A 1 -31.84 -0.04 8.81
N ASN A 2 -31.33 0.85 7.92
CA ASN A 2 -30.14 1.69 8.16
C ASN A 2 -30.42 3.21 8.07
N TYR A 3 -31.67 3.64 7.81
CA TYR A 3 -32.01 5.06 7.67
C TYR A 3 -32.44 5.75 8.97
N LEU A 4 -32.59 4.98 10.06
CA LEU A 4 -33.01 5.48 11.38
C LEU A 4 -31.83 5.89 12.27
N LEU A 5 -30.59 5.51 11.92
CA LEU A 5 -29.39 5.99 12.62
C LEU A 5 -28.88 7.33 12.06
N THR A 6 -29.06 7.60 10.76
CA THR A 6 -28.63 8.86 10.13
C THR A 6 -29.54 10.04 10.47
N SER A 7 -30.83 9.80 10.70
CA SER A 7 -31.82 10.84 11.02
C SER A 7 -31.81 11.28 12.50
N LEU A 8 -31.25 10.47 13.41
CA LEU A 8 -31.06 10.86 14.83
C LEU A 8 -29.84 11.79 15.04
N PHE A 9 -28.95 11.90 14.05
CA PHE A 9 -27.67 12.60 14.12
C PHE A 9 -27.80 14.13 14.03
N ALA A 10 -28.80 14.64 13.31
CA ALA A 10 -29.02 16.09 13.15
C ALA A 10 -29.58 16.77 14.44
N VAL A 11 -30.23 16.00 15.32
CA VAL A 11 -30.91 16.54 16.51
C VAL A 11 -30.02 16.53 17.76
N LEU A 12 -29.02 15.65 17.85
CA LEU A 12 -28.11 15.60 19.02
C LEU A 12 -26.94 16.58 18.92
N LEU A 13 -26.51 16.96 17.71
CA LEU A 13 -25.44 17.94 17.47
C LEU A 13 -25.91 19.40 17.49
N SER A 14 -27.22 19.67 17.46
CA SER A 14 -27.79 21.02 17.48
C SER A 14 -28.02 21.59 18.89
N CYS A 15 -27.80 20.81 19.96
CA CYS A 15 -28.10 21.24 21.33
C CYS A 15 -26.88 21.72 22.15
N PHE A 16 -25.64 21.64 21.64
CA PHE A 16 -24.48 22.11 22.40
C PHE A 16 -23.42 22.76 21.51
N PRO A 17 -22.86 23.93 21.89
CA PRO A 17 -21.73 24.50 21.19
C PRO A 17 -20.49 23.64 21.49
N LEU A 18 -20.27 22.61 20.67
CA LEU A 18 -18.96 22.02 20.51
C LEU A 18 -18.07 23.10 19.89
N ILE A 19 -17.09 23.59 20.64
CA ILE A 19 -16.14 24.59 20.17
C ILE A 19 -15.29 23.92 19.09
N ALA A 20 -15.66 24.11 17.83
CA ALA A 20 -14.76 23.88 16.71
C ALA A 20 -13.54 24.80 16.91
N GLN A 21 -12.34 24.24 16.97
CA GLN A 21 -11.12 25.05 16.92
C GLN A 21 -11.02 25.66 15.53
N GLU A 22 -10.61 26.93 15.46
CA GLU A 22 -10.57 27.67 14.22
C GLU A 22 -9.51 27.10 13.25
N ASP A 23 -9.96 26.61 12.09
CA ASP A 23 -9.11 26.06 11.02
C ASP A 23 -8.39 27.16 10.21
N TYR A 24 -7.66 28.03 10.90
CA TYR A 24 -6.98 29.20 10.32
C TYR A 24 -5.99 28.87 9.19
N PHE A 25 -5.61 27.60 9.02
CA PHE A 25 -4.59 27.19 8.04
C PHE A 25 -5.15 26.88 6.64
N LEU A 26 -6.48 26.76 6.47
CA LEU A 26 -7.10 26.45 5.17
C LEU A 26 -7.80 27.67 4.57
N SER A 27 -7.47 27.98 3.31
CA SER A 27 -8.25 28.93 2.51
C SER A 27 -9.68 28.41 2.28
N PRO A 28 -10.66 29.29 2.00
CA PRO A 28 -12.02 28.87 1.60
C PRO A 28 -12.05 27.81 0.49
N GLN A 29 -11.16 27.95 -0.49
CA GLN A 29 -11.01 27.02 -1.60
C GLN A 29 -10.43 25.68 -1.15
N SER A 30 -9.41 25.71 -0.28
CA SER A 30 -8.82 24.50 0.32
C SER A 30 -9.83 23.76 1.20
N LYS A 31 -10.67 24.48 1.96
CA LYS A 31 -11.77 23.91 2.77
C LYS A 31 -12.80 23.19 1.89
N ALA A 32 -13.26 23.86 0.83
CA ALA A 32 -14.22 23.27 -0.11
C ALA A 32 -13.66 22.00 -0.78
N TYR A 33 -12.40 22.04 -1.21
CA TYR A 33 -11.77 20.90 -1.85
C TYR A 33 -11.49 19.74 -0.88
N LEU A 34 -11.11 20.04 0.37
CA LEU A 34 -10.96 19.04 1.43
C LEU A 34 -12.29 18.31 1.66
N TYR A 35 -13.40 19.04 1.77
CA TYR A 35 -14.73 18.45 1.90
C TYR A 35 -15.05 17.51 0.73
N HIS A 36 -14.89 17.98 -0.51
CA HIS A 36 -15.12 17.16 -1.71
C HIS A 36 -14.26 15.89 -1.68
N THR A 37 -12.97 16.04 -1.43
CA THR A 37 -12.00 14.94 -1.41
C THR A 37 -12.39 13.87 -0.42
N VAL A 38 -12.76 14.26 0.80
CA VAL A 38 -13.16 13.30 1.83
C VAL A 38 -14.45 12.60 1.46
N ARG A 39 -15.49 13.34 1.06
CA ARG A 39 -16.80 12.76 0.73
C ARG A 39 -16.78 11.81 -0.47
N LYS A 40 -15.93 12.09 -1.48
CA LYS A 40 -15.78 11.21 -2.66
C LYS A 40 -14.82 10.05 -2.46
N SER A 41 -14.07 10.03 -1.37
CA SER A 41 -13.06 9.02 -1.09
C SER A 41 -13.60 8.06 -0.05
N PRO A 42 -14.08 6.84 -0.40
CA PRO A 42 -14.76 5.96 0.55
C PRO A 42 -13.96 5.68 1.83
N ILE A 43 -12.63 5.55 1.70
CA ILE A 43 -11.74 5.32 2.85
C ILE A 43 -11.61 6.55 3.75
N LEU A 44 -11.56 7.75 3.17
CA LEU A 44 -11.49 8.98 3.95
C LEU A 44 -12.85 9.27 4.57
N GLU A 45 -13.94 9.11 3.83
CA GLU A 45 -15.29 9.27 4.35
C GLU A 45 -15.55 8.36 5.55
N GLN A 46 -15.19 7.09 5.43
CA GLN A 46 -15.38 6.09 6.48
C GLN A 46 -14.58 6.42 7.76
N ASN A 47 -13.34 6.89 7.62
CA ASN A 47 -12.41 7.02 8.74
C ASN A 47 -12.30 8.45 9.29
N ILE A 48 -12.41 9.49 8.45
CA ILE A 48 -12.23 10.90 8.83
C ILE A 48 -13.42 11.80 8.45
N GLY A 49 -14.38 11.32 7.66
CA GLY A 49 -15.52 12.12 7.18
C GLY A 49 -16.41 12.69 8.29
N ARG A 50 -16.47 12.01 9.44
CA ARG A 50 -17.17 12.47 10.65
C ARG A 50 -16.61 13.79 11.21
N TYR A 51 -15.33 14.08 10.95
CA TYR A 51 -14.65 15.26 11.49
C TYR A 51 -14.82 16.51 10.60
N ILE A 52 -15.57 16.38 9.50
CA ILE A 52 -15.75 17.45 8.51
C ILE A 52 -17.24 17.65 8.32
N VAL A 53 -17.84 18.57 9.07
CA VAL A 53 -19.29 18.73 9.16
C VAL A 53 -19.73 19.93 8.32
N TYR A 54 -20.55 19.66 7.30
CA TYR A 54 -21.19 20.69 6.50
C TYR A 54 -22.61 20.97 7.04
N GLN A 55 -22.88 22.23 7.40
CA GLN A 55 -24.14 22.68 7.98
C GLN A 55 -25.08 23.34 6.98
N GLY A 56 -24.65 23.52 5.72
CA GLY A 56 -25.49 24.09 4.68
C GLY A 56 -26.49 23.08 4.12
N GLU A 57 -27.43 23.57 3.32
CA GLU A 57 -28.40 22.72 2.61
C GLU A 57 -27.70 21.76 1.65
N GLU A 58 -28.19 20.51 1.63
CA GLU A 58 -27.77 19.50 0.65
C GLU A 58 -28.25 19.90 -0.75
N ILE A 59 -27.31 20.03 -1.68
CA ILE A 59 -27.61 20.37 -3.06
C ILE A 59 -27.53 19.09 -3.87
N THR A 60 -28.62 18.68 -4.52
CA THR A 60 -28.65 17.45 -5.33
C THR A 60 -28.73 17.75 -6.82
N LEU A 61 -28.21 16.83 -7.62
CA LEU A 61 -28.46 16.74 -9.05
C LEU A 61 -29.89 16.21 -9.31
N PRO A 62 -30.44 16.32 -10.55
CA PRO A 62 -31.77 15.81 -10.88
C PRO A 62 -31.95 14.30 -10.65
N ASN A 63 -30.87 13.53 -10.59
CA ASN A 63 -30.86 12.10 -10.29
C ASN A 63 -30.86 11.80 -8.77
N GLY A 64 -30.84 12.82 -7.91
CA GLY A 64 -30.82 12.69 -6.45
C GLY A 64 -29.43 12.57 -5.84
N GLU A 65 -28.36 12.52 -6.63
CA GLU A 65 -26.99 12.48 -6.11
C GLU A 65 -26.51 13.86 -5.64
N ILE A 66 -25.60 13.91 -4.66
CA ILE A 66 -25.04 15.18 -4.16
C ILE A 66 -24.26 15.90 -5.27
N ASN A 67 -24.59 17.17 -5.46
CA ASN A 67 -23.90 18.11 -6.34
C ASN A 67 -22.71 18.74 -5.60
N TYR A 68 -21.58 18.05 -5.62
CA TYR A 68 -20.36 18.49 -4.97
C TYR A 68 -19.88 19.86 -5.47
N ASP A 69 -19.89 20.11 -6.78
CA ASP A 69 -19.43 21.38 -7.37
C ASP A 69 -20.22 22.60 -6.83
N SER A 70 -21.54 22.44 -6.64
CA SER A 70 -22.38 23.52 -6.10
C SER A 70 -22.17 23.70 -4.60
N THR A 71 -21.94 22.59 -3.89
CA THR A 71 -21.63 22.61 -2.45
C THR A 71 -20.28 23.27 -2.20
N GLU A 72 -19.28 23.01 -3.02
CA GLU A 72 -17.98 23.69 -2.99
C GLU A 72 -18.12 25.20 -3.13
N GLN A 73 -18.89 25.67 -4.13
CA GLN A 73 -19.11 27.11 -4.31
C GLN A 73 -19.78 27.75 -3.09
N LYS A 74 -20.71 27.02 -2.45
CA LYS A 74 -21.36 27.49 -1.23
C LYS A 74 -20.37 27.58 -0.07
N ILE A 75 -19.48 26.60 0.10
CA ILE A 75 -18.39 26.63 1.09
C ILE A 75 -17.39 27.76 0.79
N ILE A 76 -17.02 27.99 -0.48
CA ILE A 76 -16.10 29.07 -0.85
C ILE A 76 -16.69 30.44 -0.48
N ASN A 77 -17.98 30.64 -0.75
CA ASN A 77 -18.67 31.90 -0.47
C ASN A 77 -19.02 32.08 1.02
N GLN A 78 -19.24 30.99 1.74
CA GLN A 78 -19.58 30.95 3.17
C GLN A 78 -18.77 29.84 3.88
N PRO A 79 -17.48 30.10 4.20
CA PRO A 79 -16.58 29.08 4.75
C PRO A 79 -17.03 28.52 6.10
N ASP A 80 -17.78 29.31 6.87
CA ASP A 80 -18.29 28.94 8.19
C ASP A 80 -19.34 27.82 8.14
N LEU A 81 -19.90 27.52 6.96
CA LEU A 81 -20.78 26.37 6.77
C LEU A 81 -20.05 25.03 6.91
N LEU A 82 -18.71 25.03 6.89
CA LEU A 82 -17.90 23.85 7.04
C LEU A 82 -17.08 23.93 8.34
N MET A 83 -17.44 23.09 9.31
CA MET A 83 -16.66 22.89 10.52
C MET A 83 -15.70 21.72 10.33
N ILE A 84 -14.41 21.92 10.66
CA ILE A 84 -13.41 20.87 10.64
C ILE A 84 -12.86 20.69 12.06
N TYR A 85 -12.84 19.47 12.56
CA TYR A 85 -12.29 19.14 13.88
C TYR A 85 -10.81 18.75 13.72
N ALA A 86 -9.95 19.75 13.50
CA ALA A 86 -8.53 19.54 13.19
C ALA A 86 -7.78 18.69 14.22
N HIS A 87 -8.11 18.80 15.51
CA HIS A 87 -7.49 18.01 16.58
C HIS A 87 -7.77 16.51 16.42
N ASP A 88 -9.01 16.11 16.12
CA ASP A 88 -9.37 14.70 15.92
C ASP A 88 -8.83 14.16 14.59
N ILE A 89 -8.82 15.00 13.54
CA ILE A 89 -8.14 14.67 12.29
C ILE A 89 -6.66 14.37 12.57
N SER A 90 -5.95 15.16 13.37
CA SER A 90 -4.53 14.94 13.65
C SER A 90 -4.20 13.59 14.31
N ARG A 91 -5.17 13.01 15.03
CA ARG A 91 -5.07 11.69 15.67
C ARG A 91 -5.42 10.52 14.74
N SER A 92 -5.87 10.81 13.52
CA SER A 92 -6.20 9.78 12.52
C SER A 92 -4.95 9.03 12.05
N PRO A 93 -5.11 7.80 11.52
CA PRO A 93 -4.01 7.05 10.92
C PRO A 93 -3.17 7.87 9.95
N LYS A 94 -1.83 7.76 10.07
CA LYS A 94 -0.89 8.61 9.30
C LYS A 94 -1.05 8.42 7.81
N GLY A 95 -1.34 7.19 7.38
CA GLY A 95 -1.58 6.87 5.98
C GLY A 95 -2.76 7.66 5.40
N LEU A 96 -3.86 7.77 6.14
CA LEU A 96 -5.05 8.51 5.72
C LEU A 96 -4.80 10.02 5.65
N LEU A 97 -4.05 10.57 6.60
CA LEU A 97 -3.62 11.97 6.56
C LEU A 97 -2.72 12.23 5.35
N ALA A 98 -1.80 11.31 5.05
CA ALA A 98 -0.94 11.40 3.88
C ALA A 98 -1.72 11.26 2.56
N GLU A 99 -2.74 10.39 2.49
CA GLU A 99 -3.64 10.28 1.33
C GLU A 99 -4.40 11.57 1.08
N LEU A 100 -5.03 12.13 2.12
CA LEU A 100 -5.74 13.41 2.02
C LEU A 100 -4.78 14.52 1.56
N ALA A 101 -3.62 14.63 2.20
CA ALA A 101 -2.60 15.62 1.85
C ALA A 101 -2.10 15.46 0.41
N ASN A 102 -1.90 14.22 -0.05
CA ASN A 102 -1.50 13.92 -1.42
C ASN A 102 -2.58 14.31 -2.43
N LYS A 103 -3.85 13.99 -2.17
CA LYS A 103 -4.99 14.40 -3.03
C LYS A 103 -5.09 15.90 -3.16
N MET A 104 -4.96 16.62 -2.04
CA MET A 104 -4.90 18.09 -2.03
C MET A 104 -3.70 18.64 -2.82
N ALA A 105 -2.50 18.08 -2.62
CA ALA A 105 -1.30 18.52 -3.34
C ALA A 105 -1.40 18.30 -4.86
N ILE A 106 -1.97 17.18 -5.32
CA ILE A 106 -2.19 16.91 -6.75
C ILE A 106 -3.20 17.91 -7.33
N TRP A 107 -4.27 18.22 -6.60
CA TRP A 107 -5.25 19.21 -7.03
C TRP A 107 -4.66 20.62 -7.14
N GLU A 108 -3.89 21.04 -6.14
CA GLU A 108 -3.21 22.34 -6.17
C GLU A 108 -2.24 22.41 -7.36
N LEU A 109 -1.46 21.36 -7.62
CA LEU A 109 -0.60 21.29 -8.80
C LEU A 109 -1.40 21.35 -10.11
N ASN A 110 -2.53 20.65 -10.19
CA ASN A 110 -3.40 20.70 -11.37
C ASN A 110 -3.90 22.13 -11.62
N LYS A 111 -4.39 22.81 -10.58
CA LYS A 111 -4.82 24.22 -10.66
C LYS A 111 -3.68 25.14 -11.05
N LEU A 112 -2.51 24.97 -10.45
CA LEU A 112 -1.30 25.73 -10.75
C LEU A 112 -0.93 25.67 -12.25
N LEU A 113 -0.88 24.46 -12.80
CA LEU A 113 -0.55 24.24 -14.20
C LEU A 113 -1.63 24.76 -15.15
N GLN A 114 -2.90 24.72 -14.73
CA GLN A 114 -3.99 25.33 -15.48
C GLN A 114 -3.95 26.86 -15.49
N SER A 115 -3.67 27.49 -14.33
CA SER A 115 -3.50 28.94 -14.24
C SER A 115 -2.38 29.43 -15.15
N ASN A 116 -1.27 28.69 -15.25
CA ASN A 116 -0.20 28.99 -16.20
C ASN A 116 -0.70 28.94 -17.66
N ARG A 117 -1.41 27.87 -18.03
CA ARG A 117 -1.97 27.71 -19.39
C ARG A 117 -2.98 28.80 -19.76
N ASN A 118 -3.74 29.27 -18.79
CA ASN A 118 -4.75 30.32 -18.97
C ASN A 118 -4.16 31.74 -18.87
N ASN A 119 -2.84 31.87 -18.65
CA ASN A 119 -2.16 33.13 -18.37
C ASN A 119 -2.79 33.92 -17.19
N SER A 120 -3.25 33.21 -16.16
CA SER A 120 -3.93 33.78 -14.99
C SER A 120 -3.12 33.66 -13.68
N LEU A 121 -1.85 33.24 -13.74
CA LEU A 121 -1.00 33.02 -12.54
C LEU A 121 -1.04 34.17 -11.52
N ILE A 122 -0.89 35.42 -11.96
CA ILE A 122 -0.90 36.59 -11.07
C ILE A 122 -2.29 36.81 -10.47
N LYS A 123 -3.33 36.70 -11.29
CA LYS A 123 -4.73 36.86 -10.88
C LYS A 123 -5.14 35.82 -9.84
N ASP A 124 -4.64 34.60 -10.01
CA ASP A 124 -4.97 33.46 -9.15
C ASP A 124 -4.02 33.34 -7.94
N GLY A 125 -3.03 34.23 -7.79
CA GLY A 125 -2.05 34.19 -6.69
C GLY A 125 -1.02 33.06 -6.78
N ASN A 126 -0.87 32.44 -7.96
CA ASN A 126 -0.13 31.19 -8.17
C ASN A 126 1.29 31.39 -8.73
N ALA A 127 1.74 32.63 -8.94
CA ALA A 127 3.00 32.93 -9.63
C ALA A 127 4.23 32.32 -8.92
N THR A 128 4.35 32.50 -7.61
CA THR A 128 5.49 31.99 -6.82
C THR A 128 5.54 30.47 -6.78
N ASP A 129 4.39 29.80 -6.67
CA ASP A 129 4.37 28.34 -6.65
C ASP A 129 4.66 27.74 -8.04
N TYR A 130 4.28 28.45 -9.11
CA TYR A 130 4.62 28.04 -10.47
C TYR A 130 6.11 28.17 -10.70
N GLU A 131 6.74 29.24 -10.23
CA GLU A 131 8.19 29.42 -10.31
C GLU A 131 8.95 28.27 -9.62
N LYS A 132 8.50 27.85 -8.42
CA LYS A 132 9.07 26.67 -7.75
C LYS A 132 8.95 25.40 -8.61
N PHE A 133 7.77 25.15 -9.18
CA PHE A 133 7.57 23.99 -10.07
C PHE A 133 8.45 24.09 -11.33
N GLU A 134 8.52 25.26 -11.94
CA GLU A 134 9.31 25.51 -13.14
C GLU A 134 10.80 25.31 -12.89
N GLN A 135 11.32 25.76 -11.75
CA GLN A 135 12.71 25.51 -11.33
C GLN A 135 13.00 24.02 -11.17
N LEU A 136 12.10 23.26 -10.53
CA LEU A 136 12.22 21.80 -10.43
C LEU A 136 12.31 21.16 -11.81
N PHE A 137 11.45 21.58 -12.74
CA PHE A 137 11.44 21.05 -14.11
C PHE A 137 12.70 21.44 -14.88
N LEU A 138 13.08 22.73 -14.88
CA LEU A 138 14.29 23.26 -15.51
C LEU A 138 15.58 22.57 -15.03
N SER A 139 15.66 22.24 -13.73
CA SER A 139 16.85 21.63 -13.14
C SER A 139 17.20 20.26 -13.75
N LYS A 140 16.21 19.52 -14.26
CA LYS A 140 16.38 18.18 -14.85
C LYS A 140 16.20 18.13 -16.36
N LEU A 141 15.74 19.23 -16.98
CA LEU A 141 15.55 19.29 -18.43
C LEU A 141 16.89 19.19 -19.20
N PRO A 142 16.91 18.49 -20.36
CA PRO A 142 18.08 18.45 -21.22
C PRO A 142 18.37 19.82 -21.86
N PRO A 143 19.63 20.13 -22.22
CA PRO A 143 20.03 21.44 -22.77
C PRO A 143 19.20 21.90 -23.99
N GLN A 144 18.82 20.97 -24.86
CA GLN A 144 18.04 21.21 -26.08
C GLN A 144 16.62 21.72 -25.79
N ALA A 145 16.09 21.39 -24.61
CA ALA A 145 14.78 21.85 -24.14
C ALA A 145 14.83 23.22 -23.43
N LYS A 146 16.02 23.82 -23.34
CA LYS A 146 16.28 25.12 -22.71
C LYS A 146 16.60 26.15 -23.79
N LYS A 147 16.26 27.41 -23.52
CA LYS A 147 16.60 28.54 -24.37
C LYS A 147 17.01 29.72 -23.50
N GLU A 148 18.08 30.40 -23.89
CA GLU A 148 18.49 31.65 -23.24
C GLU A 148 17.66 32.83 -23.79
N LYS A 149 17.14 33.65 -22.89
CA LYS A 149 16.38 34.85 -23.22
C LYS A 149 16.66 35.92 -22.17
N ARG A 150 17.33 37.01 -22.58
CA ARG A 150 17.66 38.15 -21.69
C ARG A 150 18.41 37.71 -20.41
N ASP A 151 19.48 36.94 -20.59
CA ASP A 151 20.34 36.40 -19.52
C ASP A 151 19.66 35.40 -18.55
N GLU A 152 18.44 34.96 -18.87
CA GLU A 152 17.73 33.91 -18.14
C GLU A 152 17.54 32.66 -19.00
N ILE A 153 17.68 31.48 -18.37
CA ILE A 153 17.42 30.19 -19.01
C ILE A 153 15.94 29.84 -18.85
N VAL A 154 15.21 29.81 -19.96
CA VAL A 154 13.78 29.51 -20.01
C VAL A 154 13.49 28.19 -20.72
N ILE A 155 12.31 27.62 -20.48
CA ILE A 155 11.83 26.42 -21.17
C ILE A 155 11.46 26.77 -22.62
N VAL A 156 11.74 25.87 -23.57
CA VAL A 156 11.24 26.02 -24.95
C VAL A 156 9.71 25.98 -24.96
N LYS A 157 9.05 27.00 -25.55
CA LYS A 157 7.58 27.15 -25.60
C LYS A 157 6.78 25.89 -26.01
N ARG A 158 7.33 25.06 -26.89
CA ARG A 158 6.67 23.80 -27.30
C ARG A 158 6.69 22.74 -26.19
N ILE A 159 7.71 22.74 -25.34
CA ILE A 159 7.83 21.91 -24.14
C ILE A 159 6.92 22.42 -23.02
N GLU A 160 6.58 23.71 -22.95
CA GLU A 160 5.57 24.19 -21.99
C GLU A 160 4.21 23.48 -22.15
N LYS A 161 3.83 23.11 -23.39
CA LYS A 161 2.58 22.34 -23.63
C LYS A 161 2.60 20.95 -22.98
N PHE A 162 3.79 20.41 -22.72
CA PHE A 162 4.00 19.11 -22.08
C PHE A 162 3.49 19.10 -20.62
N THR A 163 3.42 20.26 -19.97
CA THR A 163 2.99 20.36 -18.56
C THR A 163 1.48 20.28 -18.39
N ASN A 164 0.70 20.13 -19.47
CA ASN A 164 -0.74 19.98 -19.35
C ASN A 164 -1.10 18.70 -18.57
N PRO A 165 -1.78 18.82 -17.41
CA PRO A 165 -2.12 17.69 -16.54
C PRO A 165 -3.13 16.71 -17.15
N THR A 166 -3.84 17.09 -18.23
CA THR A 166 -4.81 16.22 -18.90
C THR A 166 -4.19 15.29 -19.94
N LEU A 167 -2.92 15.48 -20.30
CA LEU A 167 -2.25 14.67 -21.31
C LEU A 167 -1.83 13.32 -20.76
N THR A 168 -2.19 12.26 -21.47
CA THR A 168 -1.71 10.90 -21.19
C THR A 168 -0.22 10.77 -21.50
N PHE A 169 0.40 9.66 -21.10
CA PHE A 169 1.78 9.37 -21.46
C PHE A 169 1.95 9.31 -22.99
N LYS A 170 1.03 8.66 -23.71
CA LYS A 170 1.05 8.61 -25.19
C LYS A 170 0.96 10.00 -25.82
N ASP A 171 0.11 10.88 -25.30
CA ASP A 171 0.01 12.26 -25.81
C ASP A 171 1.30 13.04 -25.60
N LYS A 172 1.94 12.85 -24.44
CA LYS A 172 3.23 13.46 -24.10
C LYS A 172 4.35 12.98 -25.02
N VAL A 173 4.42 11.68 -25.32
CA VAL A 173 5.36 11.12 -26.31
C VAL A 173 5.08 11.70 -27.69
N ALA A 174 3.82 11.81 -28.12
CA ALA A 174 3.45 12.37 -29.42
C ALA A 174 3.87 13.85 -29.59
N ILE A 175 3.84 14.65 -28.52
CA ILE A 175 4.38 16.02 -28.53
C ILE A 175 5.89 16.01 -28.82
N LEU A 176 6.62 15.09 -28.18
CA LEU A 176 8.07 14.94 -28.32
C LEU A 176 8.49 14.38 -29.69
N ASP A 177 7.67 13.51 -30.29
CA ASP A 177 7.89 13.02 -31.66
C ASP A 177 7.83 14.12 -32.72
N GLY A 178 7.17 15.22 -32.39
CA GLY A 178 7.20 16.43 -33.18
C GLY A 178 8.57 17.12 -33.27
N PHE A 179 9.56 16.72 -32.47
CA PHE A 179 10.94 17.23 -32.49
C PHE A 179 11.84 16.28 -33.28
N GLY A 180 11.75 16.34 -34.61
CA GLY A 180 12.46 15.41 -35.51
C GLY A 180 13.99 15.46 -35.44
N SER A 181 14.58 16.53 -34.89
CA SER A 181 16.03 16.66 -34.69
C SER A 181 16.53 16.06 -33.37
N TRP A 182 15.64 15.65 -32.47
CA TRP A 182 16.01 15.12 -31.17
C TRP A 182 16.06 13.59 -31.19
N THR A 183 17.03 13.04 -30.50
CA THR A 183 17.17 11.61 -30.23
C THR A 183 16.11 11.13 -29.23
N GLU A 184 15.80 9.83 -29.26
CA GLU A 184 14.88 9.21 -28.29
C GLU A 184 15.39 9.32 -26.84
N ILE A 185 16.71 9.43 -26.64
CA ILE A 185 17.31 9.65 -25.32
C ILE A 185 16.97 11.04 -24.79
N GLU A 186 17.15 12.08 -25.60
CA GLU A 186 16.84 13.47 -25.22
C GLU A 186 15.34 13.65 -24.97
N LYS A 187 14.50 13.07 -25.84
CA LYS A 187 13.04 13.04 -25.63
C LYS A 187 12.67 12.33 -24.32
N LYS A 188 13.26 11.16 -24.03
CA LYS A 188 13.04 10.43 -22.76
C LYS A 188 13.45 11.28 -21.55
N GLN A 189 14.55 12.02 -21.64
CA GLN A 189 15.01 12.90 -20.55
C GLN A 189 13.99 13.99 -20.21
N VAL A 190 13.23 14.52 -21.18
CA VAL A 190 12.15 15.47 -20.89
C VAL A 190 11.03 14.83 -20.06
N ILE A 191 10.63 13.60 -20.40
CA ILE A 191 9.60 12.88 -19.63
C ILE A 191 10.09 12.63 -18.20
N VAL A 192 11.32 12.15 -18.04
CA VAL A 192 11.92 11.91 -16.72
C VAL A 192 12.03 13.20 -15.90
N ALA A 193 12.40 14.32 -16.53
CA ALA A 193 12.47 15.63 -15.88
C ALA A 193 11.10 16.08 -15.36
N TYR A 194 10.06 15.94 -16.18
CA TYR A 194 8.69 16.28 -15.78
C TYR A 194 8.19 15.40 -14.64
N ASN A 195 8.41 14.08 -14.77
CA ASN A 195 8.04 13.09 -13.76
C ASN A 195 8.71 13.38 -12.41
N ASN A 196 9.98 13.78 -12.43
CA ASN A 196 10.70 14.20 -11.24
C ASN A 196 10.14 15.50 -10.63
N ALA A 197 9.82 16.50 -11.47
CA ALA A 197 9.26 17.76 -11.02
C ALA A 197 7.89 17.56 -10.34
N VAL A 198 7.00 16.77 -10.95
CA VAL A 198 5.69 16.44 -10.38
C VAL A 198 5.83 15.72 -9.04
N ASN A 199 6.60 14.62 -8.99
CA ASN A 199 6.77 13.87 -7.74
C ASN A 199 7.40 14.72 -6.63
N THR A 200 8.39 15.55 -6.96
CA THR A 200 9.05 16.42 -5.96
C THR A 200 8.11 17.50 -5.45
N PHE A 201 7.39 18.18 -6.35
CA PHE A 201 6.43 19.21 -5.96
C PHE A 201 5.32 18.64 -5.08
N VAL A 202 4.68 17.54 -5.53
CA VAL A 202 3.59 16.90 -4.79
C VAL A 202 4.10 16.35 -3.46
N SER A 203 5.28 15.71 -3.41
CA SER A 203 5.82 15.20 -2.16
C SER A 203 6.07 16.31 -1.13
N ASN A 204 6.70 17.41 -1.54
CA ASN A 204 6.97 18.52 -0.63
C ASN A 204 5.67 19.18 -0.15
N ARG A 205 4.71 19.36 -1.06
CA ARG A 205 3.44 19.99 -0.71
C ARG A 205 2.56 19.09 0.15
N ALA A 206 2.52 17.79 -0.13
CA ALA A 206 1.82 16.80 0.69
C ALA A 206 2.41 16.76 2.11
N GLN A 207 3.74 16.85 2.28
CA GLN A 207 4.34 16.91 3.61
C GLN A 207 3.92 18.17 4.40
N GLN A 208 3.85 19.32 3.72
CA GLN A 208 3.36 20.56 4.34
C GLN A 208 1.91 20.41 4.81
N ILE A 209 1.03 19.93 3.93
CA ILE A 209 -0.39 19.73 4.25
C ILE A 209 -0.55 18.67 5.35
N PHE A 210 0.20 17.57 5.30
CA PHE A 210 0.22 16.54 6.35
C PHE A 210 0.57 17.14 7.72
N THR A 211 1.58 18.02 7.77
CA THR A 211 1.98 18.71 9.02
C THR A 211 0.90 19.70 9.46
N GLN A 212 0.26 20.41 8.53
CA GLN A 212 -0.85 21.34 8.81
C GLN A 212 -2.09 20.62 9.36
N LEU A 213 -2.36 19.40 8.88
CA LEU A 213 -3.39 18.50 9.42
C LEU A 213 -3.01 17.89 10.78
N GLY A 214 -1.82 18.23 11.32
CA GLY A 214 -1.33 17.79 12.62
C GLY A 214 -0.55 16.47 12.60
N GLY A 215 -0.30 15.90 11.41
CA GLY A 215 0.54 14.73 11.24
C GLY A 215 1.99 14.99 11.66
N LYS A 216 2.61 14.01 12.34
CA LYS A 216 4.00 14.09 12.81
C LYS A 216 4.81 12.90 12.31
N ALA A 217 5.91 13.14 11.61
CA ALA A 217 6.82 12.10 11.12
C ALA A 217 8.23 12.70 10.93
N ASP A 218 9.26 11.99 11.36
CA ASP A 218 10.66 12.37 11.08
C ASP A 218 11.08 11.86 9.71
N TYR A 219 10.49 10.75 9.28
CA TYR A 219 10.64 10.19 7.94
C TYR A 219 9.31 10.29 7.21
N PHE A 220 9.28 11.03 6.10
CA PHE A 220 8.10 11.15 5.25
C PHE A 220 8.52 11.03 3.78
N ARG A 221 8.04 9.99 3.09
CA ARG A 221 8.21 9.81 1.65
C ARG A 221 6.87 9.66 0.99
N ASN A 222 6.63 10.45 -0.05
CA ASN A 222 5.40 10.45 -0.81
C ASN A 222 5.72 10.30 -2.30
N VAL A 223 5.22 9.25 -2.94
CA VAL A 223 5.55 8.90 -4.32
C VAL A 223 4.28 8.61 -5.09
N LEU A 224 4.17 9.20 -6.28
CA LEU A 224 3.20 8.84 -7.30
C LEU A 224 3.88 8.01 -8.37
N THR A 225 3.18 6.97 -8.84
CA THR A 225 3.67 6.14 -9.93
C THR A 225 2.52 5.56 -10.75
N ALA A 226 2.77 5.37 -12.05
CA ALA A 226 1.90 4.67 -12.97
C ALA A 226 2.66 3.55 -13.69
N ALA A 227 1.96 2.44 -13.91
CA ALA A 227 2.40 1.32 -14.72
C ALA A 227 1.34 1.03 -15.78
N GLY A 228 1.78 0.67 -16.98
CA GLY A 228 0.86 0.32 -18.07
C GLY A 228 1.28 0.84 -19.43
N ASP A 229 0.35 0.83 -20.38
CA ASP A 229 0.61 1.26 -21.76
C ASP A 229 0.48 2.78 -21.98
N GLY A 230 -0.09 3.50 -21.00
CA GLY A 230 -0.17 4.95 -20.96
C GLY A 230 -1.21 5.57 -21.89
N SER A 231 -2.27 4.83 -22.24
CA SER A 231 -3.32 5.27 -23.16
C SER A 231 -4.52 5.98 -22.55
N THR A 232 -5.01 5.56 -21.38
CA THR A 232 -6.23 6.11 -20.75
C THR A 232 -6.48 5.49 -19.37
N THR A 233 -6.70 6.34 -18.37
CA THR A 233 -7.31 5.99 -17.07
C THR A 233 -8.43 6.96 -16.70
N SER A 234 -9.30 6.52 -15.78
CA SER A 234 -10.23 7.40 -15.07
C SER A 234 -9.44 8.44 -14.25
N GLY A 235 -9.92 9.68 -14.24
CA GLY A 235 -9.31 10.77 -13.47
C GLY A 235 -9.48 10.60 -11.96
N LEU A 236 -8.91 11.56 -11.20
CA LEU A 236 -8.78 11.60 -9.74
C LEU A 236 -10.07 11.20 -8.95
N PHE A 237 -11.26 11.51 -9.47
CA PHE A 237 -12.56 11.05 -8.96
C PHE A 237 -13.54 10.64 -10.07
N GLU A 238 -13.08 9.89 -11.08
CA GLU A 238 -13.87 9.52 -12.28
C GLU A 238 -14.37 10.75 -13.07
N GLU A 239 -13.69 11.87 -12.90
CA GLU A 239 -14.10 13.17 -13.42
C GLU A 239 -14.19 13.16 -14.95
N ARG A 240 -15.31 13.65 -15.46
CA ARG A 240 -15.55 13.83 -16.89
C ARG A 240 -15.23 15.28 -17.24
N GLU A 241 -14.40 15.51 -18.26
CA GLU A 241 -14.13 16.86 -18.78
C GLU A 241 -15.39 17.51 -19.38
N LYS A 242 -16.37 16.68 -19.78
CA LYS A 242 -17.64 17.11 -20.37
C LYS A 242 -18.80 16.36 -19.74
N ASP A 243 -19.93 17.05 -19.54
CA ASP A 243 -21.19 16.44 -19.13
C ASP A 243 -21.78 15.56 -20.26
N GLU A 244 -22.89 14.88 -19.98
CA GLU A 244 -23.61 14.02 -20.95
C GLU A 244 -24.13 14.78 -22.18
N ARG A 245 -24.11 16.11 -22.14
CA ARG A 245 -24.51 17.01 -23.24
C ARG A 245 -23.31 17.62 -23.96
N GLY A 246 -22.09 17.16 -23.65
CA GLY A 246 -20.86 17.62 -24.28
C GLY A 246 -20.40 19.02 -23.84
N ARG A 247 -21.04 19.61 -22.82
CA ARG A 247 -20.62 20.90 -22.25
C ARG A 247 -19.44 20.64 -21.33
N TRP A 248 -18.43 21.53 -21.37
CA TRP A 248 -17.32 21.47 -20.45
C TRP A 248 -17.83 21.51 -19.01
N ASN A 249 -17.47 20.51 -18.22
CA ASN A 249 -17.75 20.53 -16.80
C ASN A 249 -16.95 21.68 -16.17
N LYS A 250 -17.60 22.48 -15.33
CA LYS A 250 -16.90 23.39 -14.41
C LYS A 250 -16.21 22.63 -13.26
N GLY A 251 -16.51 21.34 -13.12
CA GLY A 251 -15.86 20.41 -12.22
C GLY A 251 -14.40 20.15 -12.59
N LEU A 252 -13.73 19.40 -11.71
CA LEU A 252 -12.29 19.28 -11.71
C LEU A 252 -11.74 18.57 -12.97
N PRO A 253 -10.54 18.95 -13.42
CA PRO A 253 -9.92 18.41 -14.63
C PRO A 253 -9.25 17.06 -14.36
N LYS A 254 -9.32 16.15 -15.33
CA LYS A 254 -8.57 14.87 -15.31
C LYS A 254 -7.09 15.12 -15.05
N ALA A 255 -6.62 14.75 -13.85
CA ALA A 255 -5.22 14.83 -13.44
C ALA A 255 -4.39 13.58 -13.83
N VAL A 256 -4.87 12.80 -14.82
CA VAL A 256 -4.25 11.54 -15.30
C VAL A 256 -2.77 11.74 -15.67
N GLY A 257 -2.45 12.89 -16.27
CA GLY A 257 -1.08 13.23 -16.66
C GLY A 257 -0.15 13.58 -15.50
N LEU A 258 -0.63 13.65 -14.26
CA LEU A 258 0.18 13.92 -13.07
C LEU A 258 0.73 12.65 -12.40
N PHE A 259 0.39 11.46 -12.90
CA PHE A 259 1.02 10.21 -12.42
C PHE A 259 2.27 9.87 -13.24
N PRO A 260 3.45 9.83 -12.61
CA PRO A 260 4.71 9.55 -13.31
C PRO A 260 4.87 8.11 -13.77
N TYR A 261 5.18 7.93 -15.05
CA TYR A 261 5.57 6.65 -15.65
C TYR A 261 7.09 6.43 -15.60
N GLU A 262 7.54 5.18 -15.68
CA GLU A 262 8.94 4.84 -15.96
C GLU A 262 9.14 4.64 -17.47
N PRO A 263 9.71 5.61 -18.22
CA PRO A 263 9.93 5.46 -19.65
C PRO A 263 11.19 4.64 -19.96
N TYR A 264 11.11 3.80 -20.98
CA TYR A 264 12.26 3.13 -21.59
C TYR A 264 12.24 3.29 -23.11
N ILE A 265 13.39 3.05 -23.75
CA ILE A 265 13.49 3.04 -25.21
C ILE A 265 13.39 1.60 -25.65
N GLY A 266 12.40 1.30 -26.48
CA GLY A 266 12.12 -0.05 -26.95
C GLY A 266 11.62 -0.07 -28.38
N PHE A 267 11.26 -1.25 -28.85
CA PHE A 267 10.65 -1.45 -30.16
C PHE A 267 9.21 -1.88 -29.97
N LYS A 268 8.25 -1.19 -30.62
CA LYS A 268 6.85 -1.63 -30.59
C LYS A 268 6.73 -3.08 -31.10
N PRO A 269 6.06 -3.98 -30.35
CA PRO A 269 5.91 -5.37 -30.74
C PRO A 269 5.28 -5.52 -32.14
N ASP A 270 4.22 -4.74 -32.40
CA ASP A 270 3.36 -4.88 -33.59
C ASP A 270 3.67 -3.88 -34.72
N ALA A 271 4.75 -3.10 -34.60
CA ALA A 271 5.11 -2.12 -35.62
C ALA A 271 5.71 -2.78 -36.87
N LYS A 272 5.16 -2.46 -38.05
CA LYS A 272 5.68 -2.91 -39.36
C LYS A 272 7.16 -2.56 -39.59
N LYS A 273 7.63 -1.46 -38.99
CA LYS A 273 9.04 -1.06 -38.97
C LYS A 273 9.51 -1.03 -37.52
N LYS A 274 10.57 -1.77 -37.21
CA LYS A 274 11.22 -1.74 -35.90
C LYS A 274 12.02 -0.45 -35.78
N LYS A 275 11.39 0.58 -35.21
CA LYS A 275 12.04 1.84 -34.83
C LYS A 275 12.12 1.93 -33.31
N PRO A 276 13.21 2.49 -32.76
CA PRO A 276 13.26 2.81 -31.35
C PRO A 276 12.22 3.89 -31.05
N GLU A 277 11.42 3.66 -30.01
CA GLU A 277 10.37 4.56 -29.55
C GLU A 277 10.40 4.60 -28.01
N ILE A 278 9.90 5.70 -27.43
CA ILE A 278 9.71 5.81 -25.99
C ILE A 278 8.44 5.09 -25.59
N LEU A 279 8.57 4.11 -24.69
CA LEU A 279 7.49 3.29 -24.17
C LEU A 279 7.45 3.38 -22.64
N SER A 280 6.30 3.09 -22.05
CA SER A 280 6.11 3.00 -20.60
C SER A 280 6.26 1.55 -20.12
N ASN A 281 6.83 1.36 -18.94
CA ASN A 281 6.91 0.04 -18.31
C ASN A 281 5.53 -0.45 -17.83
N GLY A 282 5.28 -1.76 -17.97
CA GLY A 282 4.15 -2.46 -17.35
C GLY A 282 4.33 -2.72 -15.85
N SER A 283 5.45 -2.32 -15.26
CA SER A 283 5.71 -2.40 -13.83
C SER A 283 6.65 -1.29 -13.37
N THR A 284 6.52 -0.83 -12.14
CA THR A 284 7.44 0.14 -11.52
C THR A 284 7.99 -0.40 -10.20
N ILE A 285 9.16 0.07 -9.79
CA ILE A 285 9.83 -0.39 -8.54
C ILE A 285 10.37 0.83 -7.79
N HIS A 286 9.94 1.01 -6.55
CA HIS A 286 10.38 2.09 -5.67
C HIS A 286 11.03 1.52 -4.42
N ASN A 287 12.23 2.01 -4.09
CA ASN A 287 13.01 1.55 -2.93
C ASN A 287 12.87 2.55 -1.77
N PHE A 288 12.70 2.04 -0.56
CA PHE A 288 12.50 2.83 0.66
C PHE A 288 13.39 2.31 1.80
N GLU A 289 13.63 3.17 2.77
CA GLU A 289 14.39 2.84 4.00
C GLU A 289 13.39 2.49 5.12
N ILE A 290 13.73 1.48 5.93
CA ILE A 290 13.00 1.15 7.16
C ILE A 290 13.23 2.25 8.22
N ALA A 291 12.18 2.57 8.98
CA ALA A 291 12.24 3.54 10.07
C ALA A 291 13.25 3.10 11.16
N LYS A 292 14.00 4.08 11.69
CA LYS A 292 15.05 3.86 12.69
C LYS A 292 14.55 4.08 14.12
N GLU A 293 15.44 3.86 15.09
CA GLU A 293 15.23 4.22 16.50
C GLU A 293 14.01 3.55 17.14
N GLY A 294 13.77 2.29 16.77
CA GLY A 294 12.66 1.49 17.30
C GLY A 294 11.28 2.07 16.98
N LYS A 295 11.16 2.82 15.88
CA LYS A 295 9.89 3.23 15.28
C LYS A 295 9.38 2.19 14.29
N GLU A 296 8.07 2.14 14.15
CA GLU A 296 7.40 1.35 13.11
C GLU A 296 7.56 2.02 11.75
N THR A 297 7.59 1.21 10.68
CA THR A 297 7.51 1.74 9.31
C THR A 297 6.10 1.55 8.82
N ASN A 298 5.38 2.65 8.65
CA ASN A 298 4.01 2.66 8.16
C ASN A 298 4.01 2.97 6.66
N ILE A 299 3.37 2.11 5.88
CA ILE A 299 3.27 2.19 4.43
C ILE A 299 1.79 2.29 4.08
N HIS A 300 1.40 3.39 3.44
CA HIS A 300 0.05 3.58 2.92
C HIS A 300 0.04 3.46 1.41
N LEU A 301 -0.97 2.77 0.90
CA LEU A 301 -1.15 2.51 -0.54
C LEU A 301 -2.56 2.90 -0.96
N ASP A 302 -2.67 3.80 -1.94
CA ASP A 302 -3.96 4.20 -2.53
C ASP A 302 -3.92 4.00 -4.04
N VAL A 303 -4.80 3.12 -4.56
CA VAL A 303 -4.92 2.80 -5.99
C VAL A 303 -5.93 3.73 -6.64
N TRP A 304 -5.60 4.28 -7.81
CA TRP A 304 -6.39 5.33 -8.45
C TRP A 304 -7.00 4.90 -9.78
N GLY A 305 -6.14 4.61 -10.76
CA GLY A 305 -6.54 3.96 -12.01
C GLY A 305 -6.52 2.46 -11.81
N TYR A 306 -7.64 1.77 -12.05
CA TYR A 306 -7.72 0.32 -12.01
C TYR A 306 -8.74 -0.20 -13.03
N ASN A 307 -8.57 -1.45 -13.43
CA ASN A 307 -9.47 -2.13 -14.36
C ASN A 307 -10.44 -3.00 -13.55
N SER A 308 -11.75 -2.79 -13.72
CA SER A 308 -12.75 -3.60 -12.99
C SER A 308 -12.75 -5.08 -13.37
N GLU A 309 -12.16 -5.49 -14.51
CA GLU A 309 -12.09 -6.90 -14.91
C GLU A 309 -10.82 -7.62 -14.40
N LYS A 310 -9.82 -6.88 -13.92
CA LYS A 310 -8.51 -7.41 -13.53
C LYS A 310 -8.05 -6.85 -12.20
N GLN A 311 -7.49 -7.71 -11.36
CA GLN A 311 -7.02 -7.26 -10.05
C GLN A 311 -5.66 -6.55 -10.18
N THR A 312 -5.65 -5.26 -9.86
CA THR A 312 -4.41 -4.51 -9.59
C THR A 312 -3.53 -5.29 -8.62
N THR A 313 -2.23 -5.38 -8.89
CA THR A 313 -1.31 -6.10 -8.01
C THR A 313 -0.17 -5.18 -7.57
N VAL A 314 -0.02 -5.03 -6.26
CA VAL A 314 1.09 -4.32 -5.61
C VAL A 314 1.89 -5.32 -4.80
N VAL A 315 3.22 -5.29 -4.87
CA VAL A 315 4.06 -6.23 -4.14
C VAL A 315 5.06 -5.47 -3.30
N ILE A 316 5.02 -5.70 -1.99
CA ILE A 316 6.05 -5.22 -1.07
C ILE A 316 7.08 -6.35 -0.90
N LYS A 317 8.37 -6.05 -1.00
CA LYS A 317 9.46 -7.01 -0.82
C LYS A 317 10.44 -6.51 0.24
N ARG A 318 10.71 -7.36 1.22
CA ARG A 318 11.68 -7.13 2.32
C ARG A 318 12.46 -8.40 2.57
N GLU A 319 13.80 -8.34 2.54
CA GLU A 319 14.68 -9.48 2.85
C GLU A 319 14.35 -10.79 2.08
N GLY A 320 13.89 -10.68 0.83
CA GLY A 320 13.49 -11.85 0.01
C GLY A 320 12.14 -12.47 0.39
N LYS A 321 11.41 -11.87 1.31
CA LYS A 321 9.98 -12.12 1.58
C LYS A 321 9.12 -11.19 0.75
N TYR A 322 7.94 -11.67 0.38
CA TYR A 322 7.01 -10.97 -0.50
C TYR A 322 5.62 -10.87 0.14
N TYR A 323 5.03 -9.70 0.03
CA TYR A 323 3.69 -9.38 0.51
C TYR A 323 2.90 -8.81 -0.68
N PRO A 324 2.35 -9.70 -1.54
CA PRO A 324 1.48 -9.26 -2.62
C PRO A 324 0.14 -8.80 -2.03
N LEU A 325 -0.36 -7.71 -2.59
CA LEU A 325 -1.65 -7.10 -2.27
C LEU A 325 -2.43 -6.95 -3.58
N PHE A 326 -3.67 -7.44 -3.58
CA PHE A 326 -4.54 -7.55 -4.73
C PHE A 326 -5.71 -6.56 -4.60
N GLY A 327 -5.96 -5.79 -5.65
CA GLY A 327 -7.09 -4.88 -5.76
C GLY A 327 -8.40 -5.60 -6.06
N SER A 328 -9.52 -4.91 -5.85
CA SER A 328 -10.84 -5.43 -6.18
C SER A 328 -11.37 -4.94 -7.52
N SER A 329 -12.23 -5.74 -8.16
CA SER A 329 -13.02 -5.32 -9.33
C SER A 329 -13.95 -4.15 -9.01
N ASN A 330 -14.39 -4.07 -7.75
CA ASN A 330 -15.47 -3.20 -7.30
C ASN A 330 -15.00 -2.10 -6.35
N THR A 331 -13.78 -2.23 -5.81
CA THR A 331 -13.20 -1.24 -4.90
C THR A 331 -11.73 -1.03 -5.23
N ARG A 332 -11.25 0.20 -5.03
CA ARG A 332 -9.82 0.54 -5.16
C ARG A 332 -8.95 0.01 -4.02
N PHE A 333 -9.53 -0.75 -3.09
CA PHE A 333 -8.83 -1.25 -1.91
C PHE A 333 -8.03 -2.50 -2.24
N LEU A 334 -6.86 -2.59 -1.63
CA LEU A 334 -5.96 -3.73 -1.70
C LEU A 334 -6.25 -4.72 -0.56
N SER A 335 -5.96 -5.99 -0.82
CA SER A 335 -6.06 -7.09 0.15
C SER A 335 -4.97 -8.15 -0.11
N PRO A 336 -4.38 -8.76 0.94
CA PRO A 336 -3.52 -9.95 0.79
C PRO A 336 -4.25 -11.18 0.27
N ASP A 337 -5.59 -11.19 0.34
CA ASP A 337 -6.40 -12.27 -0.19
C ASP A 337 -6.65 -12.10 -1.70
N SER A 338 -6.08 -12.99 -2.50
CA SER A 338 -6.26 -13.01 -3.96
C SER A 338 -7.71 -13.28 -4.42
N ALA A 339 -8.56 -13.83 -3.54
CA ALA A 339 -9.97 -14.06 -3.83
C ALA A 339 -10.83 -12.79 -3.60
N TYR A 340 -10.32 -11.80 -2.85
CA TYR A 340 -11.03 -10.59 -2.43
C TYR A 340 -11.68 -9.83 -3.60
N GLY A 341 -10.98 -9.74 -4.72
CA GLY A 341 -11.34 -8.83 -5.78
C GLY A 341 -12.32 -9.34 -6.81
N GLY A 342 -12.50 -10.66 -6.96
CA GLY A 342 -13.08 -11.23 -8.19
C GLY A 342 -12.23 -10.92 -9.44
N GLY A 343 -12.38 -11.69 -10.52
CA GLY A 343 -11.65 -11.43 -11.78
C GLY A 343 -10.27 -12.09 -11.91
N THR A 344 -9.54 -11.71 -12.96
CA THR A 344 -8.27 -12.36 -13.34
C THR A 344 -7.11 -11.77 -12.52
N THR A 345 -6.38 -12.61 -11.78
CA THR A 345 -5.19 -12.22 -11.01
C THR A 345 -3.91 -12.36 -11.84
N TYR A 346 -2.84 -11.65 -11.46
CA TYR A 346 -1.53 -11.84 -12.08
C TYR A 346 -1.05 -13.30 -11.99
N TYR A 347 -1.34 -13.97 -10.86
CA TYR A 347 -1.05 -15.39 -10.65
C TYR A 347 -1.85 -16.30 -11.59
N SER A 348 -3.13 -16.00 -11.86
CA SER A 348 -3.93 -16.77 -12.82
C SER A 348 -3.40 -16.68 -14.27
N LEU A 349 -2.74 -15.57 -14.63
CA LEU A 349 -2.07 -15.44 -15.93
C LEU A 349 -0.81 -16.31 -16.01
N ILE A 350 -0.07 -16.42 -14.90
CA ILE A 350 1.08 -17.33 -14.79
C ILE A 350 0.61 -18.78 -14.99
N HIS A 351 -0.45 -19.21 -14.31
CA HIS A 351 -1.00 -20.56 -14.47
C HIS A 351 -1.47 -20.88 -15.89
N LYS A 352 -2.04 -19.91 -16.61
CA LYS A 352 -2.38 -20.10 -18.03
C LYS A 352 -1.14 -20.31 -18.89
N LEU A 353 -0.05 -19.58 -18.64
CA LEU A 353 1.22 -19.81 -19.34
C LEU A 353 1.82 -21.18 -19.00
N GLU A 354 1.74 -21.62 -17.74
CA GLU A 354 2.20 -22.95 -17.34
C GLU A 354 1.39 -24.05 -18.02
N GLN A 355 0.08 -23.85 -18.17
CA GLN A 355 -0.77 -24.76 -18.94
C GLN A 355 -0.38 -24.81 -20.42
N ASP A 356 -0.14 -23.66 -21.06
CA ASP A 356 0.35 -23.62 -22.44
C ASP A 356 1.70 -24.32 -22.59
N ILE A 357 2.60 -24.17 -21.62
CA ILE A 357 3.90 -24.86 -21.59
C ILE A 357 3.70 -26.37 -21.48
N ALA A 358 2.77 -26.84 -20.64
CA ALA A 358 2.43 -28.25 -20.51
C ALA A 358 1.86 -28.84 -21.82
N ASP A 359 1.01 -28.09 -22.53
CA ASP A 359 0.47 -28.49 -23.83
C ASP A 359 1.56 -28.58 -24.92
N LEU A 360 2.55 -27.69 -24.89
CA LEU A 360 3.71 -27.77 -25.78
C LEU A 360 4.63 -28.95 -25.42
N GLU A 361 4.79 -29.24 -24.14
CA GLU A 361 5.55 -30.40 -23.66
C GLU A 361 4.90 -31.71 -24.13
N ASP A 362 3.58 -31.87 -24.01
CA ASP A 362 2.88 -33.06 -24.53
C ASP A 362 3.02 -33.20 -26.06
N LYS A 363 3.05 -32.08 -26.80
CA LYS A 363 3.34 -32.10 -28.25
C LYS A 363 4.76 -32.57 -28.57
N ILE A 364 5.73 -32.35 -27.68
CA ILE A 364 7.11 -32.78 -27.85
C ILE A 364 7.28 -34.24 -27.42
N SER A 365 7.02 -34.52 -26.14
CA SER A 365 7.37 -35.77 -25.45
C SER A 365 6.19 -36.71 -25.20
N GLY A 366 4.95 -36.29 -25.48
CA GLY A 366 3.75 -37.10 -25.30
C GLY A 366 3.70 -38.32 -26.23
N ARG A 367 2.78 -39.25 -25.96
CA ARG A 367 2.65 -40.53 -26.71
C ARG A 367 2.43 -40.35 -28.22
N ARG A 368 1.85 -39.24 -28.64
CA ARG A 368 1.67 -38.88 -30.06
C ARG A 368 2.51 -37.66 -30.46
N GLY A 369 3.46 -37.26 -29.61
CA GLY A 369 4.34 -36.12 -29.80
C GLY A 369 5.43 -36.36 -30.84
N TYR A 370 6.23 -35.33 -31.10
CA TYR A 370 7.31 -35.39 -32.08
C TYR A 370 8.34 -36.48 -31.76
N ASP A 371 8.69 -36.67 -30.48
CA ASP A 371 9.73 -37.64 -30.09
C ASP A 371 9.30 -39.09 -30.38
N SER A 372 8.06 -39.44 -30.05
CA SER A 372 7.52 -40.76 -30.38
C SER A 372 7.47 -40.98 -31.89
N ARG A 373 6.97 -39.99 -32.65
CA ARG A 373 6.86 -40.11 -34.12
C ARG A 373 8.21 -40.19 -34.82
N ILE A 374 9.18 -39.41 -34.36
CA ILE A 374 10.56 -39.45 -34.87
C ILE A 374 11.15 -40.83 -34.57
N LYS A 375 11.00 -41.34 -33.34
CA LYS A 375 11.48 -42.67 -32.96
C LYS A 375 10.85 -43.78 -33.80
N ASP A 376 9.53 -43.73 -34.02
CA ASP A 376 8.82 -44.71 -34.85
C ASP A 376 9.29 -44.67 -36.32
N LEU A 377 9.52 -43.46 -36.86
CA LEU A 377 10.03 -43.29 -38.23
C LEU A 377 11.51 -43.68 -38.35
N GLU A 378 12.31 -43.45 -37.32
CA GLU A 378 13.71 -43.90 -37.25
C GLU A 378 13.76 -45.45 -37.23
N GLY A 379 12.90 -46.11 -36.45
CA GLY A 379 12.76 -47.58 -36.51
C GLY A 379 12.35 -48.08 -37.90
N ARG A 380 11.35 -47.45 -38.54
CA ARG A 380 10.95 -47.78 -39.92
C ARG A 380 12.04 -47.52 -40.95
N LYS A 381 12.88 -46.51 -40.73
CA LYS A 381 14.04 -46.21 -41.58
C LYS A 381 15.03 -47.38 -41.54
N ASP A 382 15.32 -47.88 -40.34
CA ASP A 382 16.25 -48.99 -40.13
C ASP A 382 15.71 -50.29 -40.77
N ASP A 383 14.41 -50.57 -40.60
CA ASP A 383 13.75 -51.71 -41.25
C ASP A 383 13.82 -51.61 -42.79
N THR A 384 13.57 -50.41 -43.34
CA THR A 384 13.63 -50.17 -44.79
C THR A 384 15.05 -50.32 -45.33
N ASN A 385 16.06 -49.87 -44.59
CA ASN A 385 17.47 -50.06 -44.94
C ASN A 385 17.83 -51.55 -45.01
N LEU A 386 17.42 -52.33 -44.00
CA LEU A 386 17.63 -53.78 -43.99
C LEU A 386 16.92 -54.47 -45.19
N GLU A 387 15.73 -53.99 -45.55
CA GLU A 387 15.01 -54.50 -46.72
C GLU A 387 15.72 -54.18 -48.04
N ILE A 388 16.27 -52.97 -48.18
CA ILE A 388 17.09 -52.56 -49.33
C ILE A 388 18.30 -53.49 -49.44
N GLU A 389 19.06 -53.70 -48.36
CA GLU A 389 20.25 -54.58 -48.37
C GLU A 389 19.90 -56.00 -48.86
N LYS A 390 18.81 -56.58 -48.35
CA LYS A 390 18.34 -57.91 -48.78
C LYS A 390 17.96 -57.93 -50.26
N LYS A 391 17.17 -56.94 -50.71
CA LYS A 391 16.71 -56.84 -52.10
C LYS A 391 17.86 -56.58 -53.08
N GLU A 392 18.86 -55.79 -52.69
CA GLU A 392 20.06 -55.55 -53.48
C GLU A 392 20.93 -56.80 -53.59
N LYS A 393 21.10 -57.54 -52.50
CA LYS A 393 21.80 -58.84 -52.52
C LYS A 393 21.14 -59.80 -53.51
N GLU A 394 19.82 -59.97 -53.42
CA GLU A 394 19.08 -60.84 -54.35
C GLU A 394 19.14 -60.34 -55.80
N LEU A 395 19.04 -59.02 -56.03
CA LEU A 395 19.18 -58.43 -57.35
C LEU A 395 20.57 -58.72 -57.93
N ASN A 396 21.62 -58.63 -57.12
CA ASN A 396 22.99 -58.96 -57.51
C ASN A 396 23.13 -60.45 -57.83
N GLU A 397 22.58 -61.36 -57.02
CA GLU A 397 22.55 -62.80 -57.32
C GLU A 397 21.89 -63.08 -58.68
N ILE A 398 20.77 -62.41 -58.99
CA ILE A 398 20.12 -62.52 -60.31
C ILE A 398 21.01 -61.94 -61.41
N ARG A 399 21.71 -60.82 -61.14
CA ARG A 399 22.58 -60.14 -62.12
C ARG A 399 23.79 -60.98 -62.53
N TYR A 400 24.36 -61.76 -61.62
CA TYR A 400 25.55 -62.59 -61.86
C TYR A 400 25.22 -64.06 -62.16
N SER A 401 23.95 -64.45 -62.10
CA SER A 401 23.56 -65.83 -62.43
C SER A 401 23.71 -66.17 -63.92
N THR A 402 24.12 -67.40 -64.19
CA THR A 402 24.35 -67.92 -65.55
C THR A 402 23.05 -67.97 -66.36
N ILE A 403 23.12 -67.53 -67.62
CA ILE A 403 22.00 -67.65 -68.58
C ILE A 403 21.89 -69.11 -69.01
N THR A 404 20.71 -69.69 -68.86
CA THR A 404 20.43 -71.08 -69.24
C THR A 404 19.63 -71.12 -70.54
N THR A 405 20.12 -71.83 -71.54
CA THR A 405 19.45 -72.05 -72.83
C THR A 405 19.00 -73.51 -72.92
N ASN A 406 17.70 -73.75 -73.10
CA ASN A 406 17.19 -75.08 -73.40
C ASN A 406 17.31 -75.31 -74.91
N HIS A 407 18.27 -76.15 -75.32
CA HIS A 407 18.61 -76.42 -76.71
C HIS A 407 17.55 -77.25 -77.47
N GLU A 408 16.68 -78.00 -76.78
CA GLU A 408 15.62 -78.80 -77.41
C GLU A 408 14.37 -77.97 -77.76
N LYS A 409 14.12 -76.89 -77.01
CA LYS A 409 12.94 -76.00 -77.19
C LYS A 409 13.28 -74.60 -77.69
N TYR A 410 14.55 -74.34 -78.04
CA TYR A 410 15.08 -73.02 -78.42
C TYR A 410 14.63 -71.88 -77.48
N LYS A 411 14.59 -72.13 -76.17
CA LYS A 411 14.07 -71.17 -75.19
C LYS A 411 15.18 -70.77 -74.22
N THR A 412 15.62 -69.52 -74.31
CA THR A 412 16.65 -68.93 -73.43
C THR A 412 15.99 -68.18 -72.27
N ASP A 413 16.25 -68.59 -71.02
CA ASP A 413 15.83 -67.81 -69.85
C ASP A 413 16.96 -66.86 -69.43
N SER A 414 16.89 -65.63 -69.93
CA SER A 414 17.80 -64.55 -69.56
C SER A 414 17.50 -63.92 -68.20
N LYS A 415 16.45 -64.38 -67.50
CA LYS A 415 15.91 -63.80 -66.25
C LYS A 415 15.58 -62.30 -66.32
N ARG A 416 15.55 -61.70 -67.52
CA ARG A 416 15.39 -60.26 -67.75
C ARG A 416 14.13 -59.67 -67.10
N LYS A 417 13.00 -60.39 -67.16
CA LYS A 417 11.73 -59.98 -66.55
C LYS A 417 11.81 -59.99 -65.01
N LYS A 418 12.44 -61.02 -64.42
CA LYS A 418 12.70 -61.10 -62.97
C LYS A 418 13.66 -60.00 -62.51
N ARG A 419 14.72 -59.74 -63.28
CA ARG A 419 15.68 -58.65 -63.03
C ARG A 419 14.99 -57.28 -63.02
N LYS A 420 14.18 -56.98 -64.04
CA LYS A 420 13.42 -55.71 -64.12
C LYS A 420 12.49 -55.55 -62.91
N LYS A 421 11.71 -56.59 -62.57
CA LYS A 421 10.82 -56.56 -61.41
C LYS A 421 11.57 -56.27 -60.10
N ARG A 422 12.68 -56.98 -59.83
CA ARG A 422 13.46 -56.79 -58.60
C ARG A 422 14.15 -55.43 -58.57
N GLN A 423 14.57 -54.91 -59.73
CA GLN A 423 15.10 -53.56 -59.88
C GLN A 423 14.05 -52.48 -59.56
N ASP A 424 12.82 -52.64 -60.04
CA ASP A 424 11.71 -51.74 -59.72
C ASP A 424 11.38 -51.77 -58.20
N GLU A 425 11.45 -52.96 -57.57
CA GLU A 425 11.24 -53.13 -56.13
C GLU A 425 12.35 -52.47 -55.26
N VAL A 426 13.61 -52.47 -55.73
CA VAL A 426 14.72 -51.74 -55.09
C VAL A 426 14.53 -50.23 -55.23
N VAL A 427 14.20 -49.74 -56.43
CA VAL A 427 13.92 -48.31 -56.67
C VAL A 427 12.75 -47.83 -55.78
N SER A 428 11.69 -48.63 -55.65
CA SER A 428 10.56 -48.31 -54.76
C SER A 428 10.98 -48.24 -53.29
N ALA A 429 11.88 -49.12 -52.84
CA ALA A 429 12.35 -49.10 -51.45
C ALA A 429 13.22 -47.87 -51.17
N TYR A 430 14.10 -47.48 -52.11
CA TYR A 430 14.85 -46.22 -52.01
C TYR A 430 13.97 -44.98 -52.01
N ASN A 431 12.89 -44.96 -52.81
CA ASN A 431 11.92 -43.86 -52.78
C ASN A 431 11.22 -43.77 -51.41
N LEU A 432 10.81 -44.92 -50.85
CA LEU A 432 10.21 -44.97 -49.51
C LEU A 432 11.19 -44.46 -48.43
N LEU A 433 12.46 -44.87 -48.49
CA LEU A 433 13.50 -44.39 -47.57
C LEU A 433 13.64 -42.86 -47.64
N LYS A 434 13.71 -42.31 -48.86
CA LYS A 434 13.81 -40.86 -49.09
C LYS A 434 12.61 -40.10 -48.50
N ASP A 435 11.40 -40.65 -48.63
CA ASP A 435 10.19 -40.05 -48.06
C ASP A 435 10.20 -40.09 -46.52
N ILE A 436 10.64 -41.20 -45.92
CA ILE A 436 10.81 -41.33 -44.46
C ILE A 436 11.82 -40.29 -43.96
N GLU A 437 12.99 -40.17 -44.60
CA GLU A 437 14.01 -39.19 -44.21
C GLU A 437 13.54 -37.74 -44.34
N LYS A 438 12.78 -37.43 -45.41
CA LYS A 438 12.18 -36.11 -45.59
C LYS A 438 11.20 -35.81 -44.45
N LYS A 439 10.38 -36.79 -44.06
CA LYS A 439 9.41 -36.64 -42.98
C LYS A 439 10.07 -36.48 -41.62
N ILE A 440 11.14 -37.23 -41.34
CA ILE A 440 11.96 -37.05 -40.12
C ILE A 440 12.53 -35.63 -40.07
N ARG A 441 13.12 -35.14 -41.19
CA ARG A 441 13.65 -33.77 -41.27
C ARG A 441 12.58 -32.71 -41.00
N GLN A 442 11.40 -32.87 -41.59
CA GLN A 442 10.27 -31.97 -41.37
C GLN A 442 9.84 -31.96 -39.89
N LEU A 443 9.67 -33.13 -39.27
CA LEU A 443 9.28 -33.24 -37.87
C LEU A 443 10.34 -32.65 -36.92
N LYS A 444 11.64 -32.81 -37.24
CA LYS A 444 12.72 -32.19 -36.46
C LYS A 444 12.66 -30.66 -36.53
N LEU A 445 12.39 -30.08 -37.70
CA LEU A 445 12.23 -28.63 -37.86
C LEU A 445 10.98 -28.09 -37.16
N GLU A 446 9.85 -28.80 -37.26
CA GLU A 446 8.63 -28.46 -36.53
C GLU A 446 8.84 -28.55 -35.01
N LYS A 447 9.53 -29.59 -34.52
CA LYS A 447 9.92 -29.74 -33.10
C LYS A 447 10.77 -28.56 -32.63
N GLU A 448 11.75 -28.13 -33.41
CA GLU A 448 12.61 -26.98 -33.07
C GLU A 448 11.81 -25.68 -32.93
N GLN A 449 10.83 -25.44 -33.80
CA GLN A 449 9.93 -24.29 -33.69
C GLN A 449 9.06 -24.35 -32.43
N VAL A 450 8.59 -25.54 -32.03
CA VAL A 450 7.83 -25.74 -30.79
C VAL A 450 8.71 -25.51 -29.56
N LEU A 451 9.94 -26.04 -29.55
CA LEU A 451 10.90 -25.81 -28.47
C LEU A 451 11.23 -24.31 -28.32
N TYR A 452 11.43 -23.61 -29.43
CA TYR A 452 11.66 -22.16 -29.39
C TYR A 452 10.47 -21.43 -28.74
N LYS A 453 9.23 -21.74 -29.16
CA LYS A 453 8.02 -21.16 -28.53
C LYS A 453 7.93 -21.49 -27.04
N LYS A 454 8.22 -22.74 -26.64
CA LYS A 454 8.24 -23.15 -25.23
C LYS A 454 9.23 -22.31 -24.42
N SER A 455 10.46 -22.14 -24.92
CA SER A 455 11.48 -21.34 -24.25
C SER A 455 11.07 -19.87 -24.04
N LEU A 456 10.33 -19.28 -24.99
CA LEU A 456 9.79 -17.93 -24.84
C LEU A 456 8.73 -17.84 -23.74
N LEU A 457 7.83 -18.84 -23.64
CA LEU A 457 6.84 -18.89 -22.57
C LEU A 457 7.47 -19.13 -21.20
N GLU A 458 8.46 -20.03 -21.10
CA GLU A 458 9.22 -20.29 -19.86
C GLU A 458 9.92 -19.02 -19.37
N LYS A 459 10.55 -18.27 -20.29
CA LYS A 459 11.14 -16.97 -19.97
C LYS A 459 10.10 -15.98 -19.45
N LYS A 460 8.93 -15.91 -20.08
CA LYS A 460 7.83 -15.03 -19.64
C LYS A 460 7.31 -15.41 -18.25
N VAL A 461 7.16 -16.70 -17.96
CA VAL A 461 6.78 -17.20 -16.62
C VAL A 461 7.83 -16.81 -15.57
N GLN A 462 9.11 -16.96 -15.89
CA GLN A 462 10.19 -16.55 -14.99
C GLN A 462 10.16 -15.04 -14.71
N GLU A 463 9.95 -14.21 -15.74
CA GLU A 463 9.80 -12.75 -15.58
C GLU A 463 8.61 -12.40 -14.69
N MET A 464 7.47 -13.05 -14.89
CA MET A 464 6.27 -12.83 -14.07
C MET A 464 6.48 -13.26 -12.61
N TYR A 465 7.12 -14.40 -12.35
CA TYR A 465 7.47 -14.81 -10.98
C TYR A 465 8.49 -13.90 -10.32
N ASN A 466 9.44 -13.37 -11.10
CA ASN A 466 10.41 -12.39 -10.59
C ASN A 466 9.71 -11.08 -10.19
N ALA A 467 8.62 -10.72 -10.87
CA ALA A 467 7.82 -9.53 -10.58
C ALA A 467 6.96 -9.71 -9.33
N ILE A 468 6.15 -10.78 -9.25
CA ILE A 468 5.21 -11.00 -8.14
C ILE A 468 5.85 -11.61 -6.88
N GLY A 469 6.98 -12.29 -7.03
CA GLY A 469 7.67 -12.99 -5.96
C GLY A 469 7.21 -14.43 -5.78
N ARG A 470 8.11 -15.26 -5.22
CA ARG A 470 7.92 -16.71 -5.07
C ARG A 470 7.62 -17.16 -3.64
N LYS A 471 8.09 -16.40 -2.64
CA LYS A 471 8.01 -16.77 -1.22
C LYS A 471 7.11 -15.77 -0.50
N TRP A 472 5.80 -15.99 -0.62
CA TRP A 472 4.81 -15.15 0.05
C TRP A 472 4.79 -15.47 1.55
N VAL A 473 4.66 -14.44 2.37
CA VAL A 473 4.56 -14.62 3.83
C VAL A 473 3.15 -15.02 4.19
N GLU A 474 3.00 -16.06 5.00
CA GLU A 474 1.69 -16.49 5.48
C GLU A 474 1.11 -15.46 6.45
N TYR A 475 -0.22 -15.41 6.50
CA TYR A 475 -0.95 -14.47 7.36
C TYR A 475 -2.15 -15.13 8.01
N LYS A 476 -2.62 -14.52 9.09
CA LYS A 476 -3.91 -14.78 9.71
C LYS A 476 -4.80 -13.56 9.55
N GLU A 477 -6.01 -13.77 9.06
CA GLU A 477 -7.00 -12.73 8.85
C GLU A 477 -8.02 -12.73 9.99
N LYS A 478 -8.41 -11.54 10.43
CA LYS A 478 -9.53 -11.31 11.34
C LYS A 478 -10.20 -9.98 11.00
N ASP A 479 -11.40 -10.03 10.46
CA ASP A 479 -12.24 -8.88 10.12
C ASP A 479 -11.50 -7.80 9.30
N GLY A 480 -10.77 -8.21 8.25
CA GLY A 480 -10.00 -7.33 7.36
C GLY A 480 -8.65 -6.87 7.90
N TYR A 481 -8.15 -7.46 9.01
CA TYR A 481 -6.79 -7.26 9.49
C TYR A 481 -5.98 -8.52 9.36
N TYR A 482 -4.81 -8.35 8.78
CA TYR A 482 -3.93 -9.42 8.36
C TYR A 482 -2.68 -9.32 9.20
N LEU A 483 -2.45 -10.31 10.06
CA LEU A 483 -1.22 -10.46 10.83
C LEU A 483 -0.34 -11.51 10.16
N TYR A 484 0.80 -11.07 9.63
CA TYR A 484 1.80 -11.95 9.02
C TYR A 484 2.65 -12.63 10.08
N GLU A 485 3.27 -13.77 9.72
CA GLU A 485 4.10 -14.57 10.65
C GLU A 485 5.27 -13.78 11.27
N ASP A 486 5.78 -12.77 10.58
CA ASP A 486 6.87 -11.93 11.07
C ASP A 486 6.43 -10.68 11.83
N SER A 487 5.17 -10.67 12.29
CA SER A 487 4.55 -9.55 13.02
C SER A 487 4.33 -8.29 12.19
N THR A 488 4.49 -8.38 10.87
CA THR A 488 3.99 -7.35 9.94
C THR A 488 2.48 -7.38 9.91
N THR A 489 1.85 -6.23 9.72
CA THR A 489 0.38 -6.12 9.75
C THR A 489 -0.14 -5.35 8.55
N PHE A 490 -1.29 -5.75 8.01
CA PHE A 490 -2.02 -4.98 7.01
C PHE A 490 -3.48 -4.78 7.45
N ASN A 491 -3.96 -3.54 7.43
CA ASN A 491 -5.35 -3.21 7.75
C ASN A 491 -6.09 -2.75 6.50
N MET A 492 -7.05 -3.55 6.04
CA MET A 492 -7.84 -3.25 4.84
C MET A 492 -8.71 -1.99 4.99
N LEU A 493 -9.11 -1.62 6.21
CA LEU A 493 -9.98 -0.45 6.45
C LEU A 493 -9.23 0.88 6.37
N THR A 494 -7.92 0.86 6.62
CA THR A 494 -7.05 2.06 6.57
C THR A 494 -6.04 2.00 5.43
N GLN A 495 -5.88 0.84 4.77
CA GLN A 495 -4.87 0.55 3.75
C GLN A 495 -3.43 0.75 4.24
N GLU A 496 -3.23 0.65 5.56
CA GLU A 496 -1.92 0.72 6.20
C GLU A 496 -1.27 -0.65 6.29
N PHE A 497 -0.05 -0.74 5.78
CA PHE A 497 0.86 -1.86 5.90
C PHE A 497 2.01 -1.46 6.83
N VAL A 498 2.16 -2.14 7.95
CA VAL A 498 3.08 -1.73 9.02
C VAL A 498 4.12 -2.82 9.24
N PHE A 499 5.39 -2.45 9.05
CA PHE A 499 6.50 -3.25 9.55
C PHE A 499 6.75 -2.96 11.03
N PRO A 500 6.98 -4.00 11.86
CA PRO A 500 7.37 -3.79 13.24
C PRO A 500 8.71 -3.07 13.32
N PRO A 501 9.03 -2.44 14.47
CA PRO A 501 10.31 -1.77 14.66
C PRO A 501 11.49 -2.67 14.31
N SER A 502 12.46 -2.15 13.54
CA SER A 502 13.64 -2.93 13.20
C SER A 502 14.40 -3.32 14.46
N LYS A 503 14.85 -4.58 14.50
CA LYS A 503 15.66 -5.13 15.61
C LYS A 503 17.13 -4.75 15.50
N VAL A 504 17.53 -4.17 14.37
CA VAL A 504 18.92 -3.83 14.07
C VAL A 504 19.26 -2.49 14.74
N GLU A 505 20.39 -2.44 15.46
CA GLU A 505 20.89 -1.22 16.09
C GLU A 505 21.31 -0.17 15.04
N LYS A 506 21.44 1.09 15.48
CA LYS A 506 21.38 2.36 14.72
C LYS A 506 22.17 2.50 13.39
N GLU A 507 23.07 1.59 13.03
CA GLU A 507 24.06 1.81 11.98
C GLU A 507 23.76 1.14 10.63
N ASP A 508 23.06 0.00 10.58
CA ASP A 508 22.75 -0.67 9.30
C ASP A 508 21.48 -0.10 8.66
N LYS A 509 21.56 0.26 7.38
CA LYS A 509 20.40 0.69 6.60
C LYS A 509 19.69 -0.53 6.03
N GLU A 510 18.49 -0.78 6.53
CA GLU A 510 17.59 -1.78 5.98
C GLU A 510 16.66 -1.16 4.93
N TYR A 511 16.48 -1.86 3.81
CA TYR A 511 15.71 -1.39 2.65
C TYR A 511 14.59 -2.38 2.29
N PHE A 512 13.53 -1.85 1.70
CA PHE A 512 12.47 -2.63 1.09
C PHE A 512 12.05 -1.98 -0.24
N ASP A 513 11.47 -2.76 -1.14
CA ASP A 513 10.93 -2.26 -2.40
C ASP A 513 9.42 -2.50 -2.53
N ILE A 514 8.74 -1.54 -3.14
CA ILE A 514 7.33 -1.63 -3.51
C ILE A 514 7.23 -1.63 -5.02
N ARG A 515 6.52 -2.63 -5.55
CA ARG A 515 6.32 -2.82 -6.98
C ARG A 515 4.86 -2.66 -7.35
N LEU A 516 4.58 -1.86 -8.35
CA LEU A 516 3.27 -1.80 -8.98
C LEU A 516 3.30 -2.63 -10.26
N LEU A 517 2.36 -3.55 -10.43
CA LEU A 517 2.25 -4.40 -11.61
C LEU A 517 0.96 -4.06 -12.38
N ALA A 518 1.12 -3.57 -13.61
CA ALA A 518 0.02 -3.50 -14.55
C ALA A 518 -0.28 -4.90 -15.11
N MET A 519 -1.55 -5.18 -15.34
CA MET A 519 -2.01 -6.48 -15.79
C MET A 519 -1.97 -6.57 -17.32
N PRO A 520 -1.25 -7.55 -17.89
CA PRO A 520 -1.31 -7.82 -19.33
C PRO A 520 -2.76 -7.98 -19.82
N MET A 521 -3.06 -7.55 -21.05
CA MET A 521 -4.39 -7.76 -21.67
C MET A 521 -4.76 -9.24 -21.83
N SER A 522 -3.75 -10.10 -21.94
CA SER A 522 -3.88 -11.55 -21.85
C SER A 522 -2.53 -12.14 -21.44
N HIS A 523 -2.49 -13.41 -21.08
CA HIS A 523 -1.26 -14.12 -20.74
C HIS A 523 -0.21 -14.07 -21.89
N LEU A 524 -0.63 -13.91 -23.15
CA LEU A 524 0.25 -13.76 -24.32
C LEU A 524 0.50 -12.31 -24.74
N SER A 525 -0.33 -11.35 -24.31
CA SER A 525 -0.21 -9.95 -24.70
C SER A 525 1.06 -9.30 -24.15
N ASN A 526 1.58 -8.32 -24.90
CA ASN A 526 2.62 -7.38 -24.48
C ASN A 526 2.04 -5.99 -24.16
N ASN A 527 0.73 -5.80 -24.37
CA ASN A 527 0.00 -4.62 -23.95
C ASN A 527 -0.54 -4.85 -22.53
N TYR A 528 -0.45 -3.82 -21.71
CA TYR A 528 -0.90 -3.81 -20.32
C TYR A 528 -2.15 -2.96 -20.21
N ASP A 529 -2.95 -3.21 -19.16
CA ASP A 529 -3.85 -2.18 -18.66
C ASP A 529 -3.03 -1.04 -18.02
N GLU A 530 -3.74 -0.10 -17.40
CA GLU A 530 -3.13 1.06 -16.79
C GLU A 530 -3.55 1.15 -15.33
N VAL A 531 -2.56 1.28 -14.46
CA VAL A 531 -2.76 1.35 -13.03
C VAL A 531 -1.91 2.46 -12.43
N MET A 532 -2.48 3.16 -11.47
CA MET A 532 -1.85 4.26 -10.76
C MET A 532 -1.86 4.00 -9.26
N LEU A 533 -0.75 4.35 -8.62
CA LEU A 533 -0.55 4.12 -7.21
C LEU A 533 0.05 5.38 -6.56
N HIS A 534 -0.55 5.76 -5.45
CA HIS A 534 0.07 6.61 -4.45
C HIS A 534 0.68 5.72 -3.37
N ILE A 535 1.94 5.99 -3.06
CA ILE A 535 2.70 5.36 -1.98
C ILE A 535 3.09 6.43 -0.99
N ASN A 536 2.75 6.24 0.28
CA ASN A 536 3.33 7.00 1.38
C ASN A 536 4.07 6.06 2.33
N VAL A 537 5.26 6.47 2.76
CA VAL A 537 6.04 5.78 3.79
C VAL A 537 6.37 6.77 4.89
N THR A 538 5.97 6.45 6.11
CA THR A 538 6.22 7.26 7.30
C THR A 538 6.77 6.44 8.44
N ASP A 539 7.54 7.07 9.32
CA ASP A 539 7.85 6.50 10.62
C ASP A 539 6.69 6.72 11.60
N ALA A 540 6.45 5.77 12.50
CA ALA A 540 5.45 5.90 13.55
C ALA A 540 6.01 5.49 14.91
N THR A 541 5.68 6.28 15.93
CA THR A 541 5.82 5.81 17.32
C THR A 541 4.76 4.73 17.54
N PRO A 542 5.08 3.62 18.23
CA PRO A 542 4.09 2.62 18.55
C PRO A 542 2.86 3.24 19.22
N LEU A 543 1.67 2.75 18.86
CA LEU A 543 0.36 3.22 19.35
C LEU A 543 -0.04 4.65 18.96
N TYR A 544 0.54 5.22 17.89
CA TYR A 544 0.18 6.56 17.40
C TYR A 544 -1.33 6.75 17.14
N THR A 545 -2.03 5.71 16.70
CA THR A 545 -3.45 5.73 16.33
C THR A 545 -4.41 5.60 17.52
N SER A 546 -3.94 5.84 18.74
CA SER A 546 -4.80 5.78 19.93
C SER A 546 -5.76 6.98 19.96
N ASN A 547 -7.07 6.71 20.04
CA ASN A 547 -8.10 7.76 20.08
C ASN A 547 -7.93 8.70 21.29
N VAL A 548 -7.51 8.14 22.43
CA VAL A 548 -7.10 8.91 23.62
C VAL A 548 -5.68 8.53 24.00
N GLN A 549 -4.84 9.55 24.17
CA GLN A 549 -3.51 9.40 24.77
C GLN A 549 -3.28 10.55 25.75
N LEU A 550 -3.32 10.24 27.05
CA LEU A 550 -2.99 11.18 28.11
C LEU A 550 -1.63 10.78 28.68
N GLN A 551 -0.67 11.70 28.62
CA GLN A 551 0.62 11.53 29.28
C GLN A 551 0.70 12.51 30.45
N LEU A 552 0.53 11.97 31.65
CA LEU A 552 0.50 12.72 32.89
C LEU A 552 1.90 12.66 33.53
N ASN A 553 2.69 13.69 33.25
CA ASN A 553 4.05 13.82 33.79
C ASN A 553 4.01 14.46 35.18
N ASP A 554 4.66 13.80 36.13
CA ASP A 554 4.88 14.28 37.50
C ASP A 554 3.59 14.68 38.25
N LEU A 555 2.54 13.88 38.06
CA LEU A 555 1.20 14.18 38.58
C LEU A 555 1.06 13.97 40.10
N PHE A 556 1.93 13.15 40.68
CA PHE A 556 1.83 12.64 42.04
C PHE A 556 2.98 13.13 42.89
N GLU A 557 2.69 13.51 44.14
CA GLU A 557 3.74 13.83 45.11
C GLU A 557 4.61 12.63 45.47
N VAL A 558 5.77 12.92 46.07
CA VAL A 558 6.73 11.92 46.55
C VAL A 558 6.05 10.97 47.53
N ASP A 559 6.17 9.67 47.30
CA ASP A 559 5.54 8.61 48.09
C ASP A 559 4.01 8.74 48.25
N GLN A 560 3.37 9.55 47.42
CA GLN A 560 1.92 9.75 47.37
C GLN A 560 1.33 9.20 46.07
N TYR A 561 0.07 8.83 46.15
CA TYR A 561 -0.70 8.26 45.04
C TYR A 561 -2.05 8.97 44.82
N GLU A 562 -2.31 10.05 45.57
CA GLU A 562 -3.47 10.92 45.37
C GLU A 562 -3.27 11.79 44.11
N LEU A 563 -4.33 11.86 43.31
CA LEU A 563 -4.31 12.53 42.02
C LEU A 563 -4.66 14.01 42.23
N LYS A 564 -3.74 14.93 41.89
CA LYS A 564 -3.90 16.37 42.17
C LYS A 564 -4.92 17.10 41.30
N GLN A 565 -5.31 16.52 40.18
CA GLN A 565 -6.21 17.15 39.22
C GLN A 565 -7.59 16.49 39.25
N ASP A 566 -8.64 17.29 39.28
CA ASP A 566 -10.01 16.80 39.33
C ASP A 566 -10.54 16.30 37.96
N GLN A 567 -9.88 16.70 36.87
CA GLN A 567 -10.24 16.35 35.49
C GLN A 567 -9.03 15.82 34.73
N LEU A 568 -9.18 14.66 34.08
CA LEU A 568 -8.20 14.05 33.19
C LEU A 568 -8.46 14.44 31.73
N PHE A 569 -9.72 14.68 31.36
CA PHE A 569 -10.13 15.06 30.01
C PHE A 569 -10.34 16.57 29.89
N THR A 570 -9.97 17.11 28.75
CA THR A 570 -10.20 18.52 28.40
C THR A 570 -11.32 18.65 27.36
N ALA A 571 -11.78 19.87 27.10
CA ALA A 571 -12.80 20.10 26.06
C ALA A 571 -12.39 19.56 24.68
N SER A 572 -11.08 19.59 24.34
CA SER A 572 -10.54 19.02 23.10
C SER A 572 -10.63 17.50 23.00
N ASP A 573 -10.86 16.77 24.11
CA ASP A 573 -10.99 15.32 24.09
C ASP A 573 -12.44 14.84 23.91
N SER A 574 -13.40 15.78 23.79
CA SER A 574 -14.83 15.47 23.80
C SER A 574 -15.24 14.50 22.68
N ILE A 575 -14.71 14.67 21.46
CA ILE A 575 -15.02 13.81 20.33
C ILE A 575 -14.47 12.40 20.58
N ALA A 576 -13.19 12.27 20.94
CA ALA A 576 -12.58 10.98 21.28
C ALA A 576 -13.34 10.24 22.41
N VAL A 577 -13.85 10.96 23.42
CA VAL A 577 -14.67 10.39 24.49
C VAL A 577 -16.02 9.90 23.97
N VAL A 578 -16.67 10.64 23.06
CA VAL A 578 -17.90 10.20 22.40
C VAL A 578 -17.65 8.93 21.58
N GLU A 579 -16.57 8.85 20.80
CA GLU A 579 -16.23 7.64 20.04
C GLU A 579 -16.00 6.41 20.93
N PHE A 580 -15.37 6.63 22.08
CA PHE A 580 -15.20 5.60 23.09
C PHE A 580 -16.56 5.11 23.60
N PHE A 581 -17.50 6.01 23.88
CA PHE A 581 -18.84 5.64 24.31
C PHE A 581 -19.65 4.91 23.23
N GLU A 582 -19.59 5.37 21.98
CA GLU A 582 -20.22 4.69 20.84
C GLU A 582 -19.67 3.27 20.68
N SER A 583 -18.36 3.12 20.80
CA SER A 583 -17.72 1.80 20.76
C SER A 583 -18.17 0.91 21.92
N LEU A 584 -18.38 1.48 23.11
CA LEU A 584 -18.96 0.76 24.25
C LEU A 584 -20.45 0.42 24.08
N LEU A 585 -21.18 1.10 23.20
CA LEU A 585 -22.54 0.72 22.83
C LEU A 585 -22.56 -0.45 21.83
N ASP A 586 -21.48 -0.66 21.08
CA ASP A 586 -21.35 -1.81 20.19
C ASP A 586 -21.00 -3.08 20.98
N ASN A 587 -22.01 -3.94 21.14
CA ASN A 587 -21.87 -5.21 21.84
C ASN A 587 -20.88 -6.19 21.18
N LYS A 588 -20.46 -5.97 19.93
CA LYS A 588 -19.47 -6.80 19.24
C LYS A 588 -18.03 -6.46 19.58
N LYS A 589 -17.76 -5.25 20.08
CA LYS A 589 -16.39 -4.80 20.39
C LYS A 589 -16.02 -5.07 21.84
N ASP A 590 -15.22 -6.08 22.14
CA ASP A 590 -14.80 -6.37 23.52
C ASP A 590 -14.03 -5.19 24.15
N LEU A 591 -14.28 -4.93 25.45
CA LEU A 591 -13.51 -3.96 26.24
C LEU A 591 -12.45 -4.69 27.07
N ASN A 592 -11.19 -4.47 26.73
CA ASN A 592 -10.02 -5.01 27.42
C ASN A 592 -9.32 -3.90 28.20
N ILE A 593 -9.10 -4.12 29.50
CA ILE A 593 -8.43 -3.15 30.38
C ILE A 593 -7.10 -3.72 30.83
N ILE A 594 -6.03 -3.00 30.54
CA ILE A 594 -4.68 -3.37 30.92
C ILE A 594 -4.12 -2.31 31.86
N ALA A 595 -3.96 -2.67 33.13
CA ALA A 595 -3.44 -1.77 34.15
C ALA A 595 -2.11 -2.28 34.69
N ARG A 596 -1.10 -1.41 34.78
CA ARG A 596 0.26 -1.80 35.19
C ARG A 596 0.87 -0.77 36.14
N GLY A 597 1.34 -1.25 37.29
CA GLY A 597 2.33 -0.57 38.13
C GLY A 597 3.72 -0.97 37.67
N GLY A 598 4.35 -0.11 36.87
CA GLY A 598 5.61 -0.41 36.20
C GLY A 598 6.85 -0.35 37.09
N GLY A 599 6.72 0.13 38.33
CA GLY A 599 7.86 0.41 39.20
C GLY A 599 8.77 1.48 38.61
N VAL A 600 10.08 1.29 38.73
CA VAL A 600 11.08 2.19 38.14
C VAL A 600 11.00 2.12 36.62
N GLY A 601 10.72 3.25 35.99
CA GLY A 601 10.67 3.38 34.54
C GLY A 601 12.05 3.51 33.90
N VAL A 602 12.16 3.16 32.62
CA VAL A 602 13.30 3.51 31.77
C VAL A 602 12.80 4.18 30.49
N LYS A 603 13.49 5.24 30.05
CA LYS A 603 13.14 5.95 28.81
C LYS A 603 13.63 5.13 27.61
N LYS A 604 12.70 4.69 26.76
CA LYS A 604 12.98 4.08 25.44
C LYS A 604 12.13 4.80 24.39
N ASN A 605 12.76 5.27 23.31
CA ASN A 605 12.10 5.93 22.17
C ASN A 605 11.12 7.04 22.61
N ASN A 606 11.58 7.89 23.54
CA ASN A 606 10.83 9.00 24.13
C ASN A 606 9.57 8.63 24.93
N ARG A 607 9.41 7.35 25.32
CA ARG A 607 8.37 6.87 26.24
C ARG A 607 9.00 6.16 27.43
N VAL A 608 8.28 6.15 28.55
CA VAL A 608 8.70 5.40 29.74
C VAL A 608 8.15 3.99 29.63
N VAL A 609 9.02 2.99 29.70
CA VAL A 609 8.65 1.58 29.68
C VAL A 609 9.12 0.89 30.96
N ILE A 610 8.54 -0.29 31.25
CA ILE A 610 8.91 -1.09 32.42
C ILE A 610 10.39 -1.46 32.33
N ASN A 611 11.14 -1.16 33.39
CA ASN A 611 12.48 -1.70 33.57
C ASN A 611 12.40 -3.00 34.37
N TYR A 612 12.59 -4.14 33.70
CA TYR A 612 12.53 -5.46 34.36
C TYR A 612 13.68 -5.71 35.34
N ASN A 613 14.82 -5.01 35.19
CA ASN A 613 15.99 -5.10 36.07
C ASN A 613 16.40 -3.70 36.54
N PRO A 614 15.60 -3.06 37.43
CA PRO A 614 15.85 -1.70 37.85
C PRO A 614 17.01 -1.59 38.84
N SER A 615 17.82 -0.54 38.68
CA SER A 615 18.79 -0.11 39.70
C SER A 615 18.16 1.04 40.48
N GLU A 616 17.88 0.81 41.76
CA GLU A 616 17.33 1.85 42.64
C GLU A 616 18.46 2.67 43.29
N LEU A 617 18.20 3.95 43.51
CA LEU A 617 19.08 4.89 44.20
C LEU A 617 18.53 5.16 45.59
N SER A 618 19.39 5.20 46.60
CA SER A 618 18.97 5.50 47.97
C SER A 618 18.49 6.95 48.14
N ASN A 619 19.05 7.89 47.38
CA ASN A 619 18.68 9.31 47.38
C ASN A 619 18.92 9.94 45.99
N TYR A 620 18.32 11.11 45.76
CA TYR A 620 18.71 11.95 44.62
C TYR A 620 20.20 12.35 44.73
N PRO A 621 20.93 12.49 43.59
CA PRO A 621 22.31 12.97 43.59
C PRO A 621 22.42 14.37 44.20
N GLY A 622 23.49 14.62 44.96
CA GLY A 622 23.76 15.91 45.60
C GLY A 622 24.22 15.74 47.06
N ASP A 623 25.17 16.57 47.48
CA ASP A 623 25.71 16.56 48.83
C ASP A 623 24.85 17.42 49.77
N THR A 624 24.23 18.48 49.22
CA THR A 624 23.30 19.36 49.95
C THR A 624 21.83 19.06 49.64
N GLN A 625 20.92 19.50 50.52
CA GLN A 625 19.47 19.33 50.29
C GLN A 625 18.99 20.06 49.03
N ASP A 626 19.53 21.25 48.76
CA ASP A 626 19.17 22.05 47.58
C ASP A 626 19.63 21.40 46.28
N GLU A 627 20.82 20.79 46.27
CA GLU A 627 21.32 20.02 45.12
C GLU A 627 20.45 18.79 44.84
N ARG A 628 19.99 18.10 45.89
CA ARG A 628 19.08 16.94 45.75
C ARG A 628 17.72 17.35 45.21
N LEU A 629 17.18 18.49 45.64
CA LEU A 629 15.94 19.04 45.12
C LEU A 629 16.09 19.48 43.65
N ALA A 630 17.20 20.12 43.29
CA ALA A 630 17.51 20.46 41.91
C ALA A 630 17.64 19.20 41.04
N ALA A 631 18.27 18.13 41.54
CA ALA A 631 18.37 16.85 40.85
C ALA A 631 17.00 16.18 40.68
N LYS A 632 16.12 16.24 41.69
CA LYS A 632 14.73 15.73 41.62
C LYS A 632 13.92 16.41 40.51
N GLU A 633 14.10 17.71 40.32
CA GLU A 633 13.41 18.49 39.29
C GLU A 633 14.07 18.42 37.92
N SER A 634 15.26 17.81 37.82
CA SER A 634 15.92 17.61 36.53
C SER A 634 15.12 16.65 35.64
N SER A 635 15.16 16.89 34.32
CA SER A 635 14.47 16.05 33.32
C SER A 635 14.83 14.56 33.43
N ARG A 636 16.05 14.25 33.90
CA ARG A 636 16.52 12.86 34.13
C ARG A 636 15.60 12.05 35.05
N PHE A 637 15.03 12.68 36.08
CA PHE A 637 14.16 12.00 37.05
C PHE A 637 12.69 12.31 36.78
N LYS A 638 12.38 13.58 36.50
CA LYS A 638 11.02 14.06 36.27
C LYS A 638 10.34 13.37 35.09
N ASP A 639 11.06 13.14 33.99
CA ASP A 639 10.53 12.46 32.80
C ASP A 639 10.17 10.99 33.03
N LEU A 640 10.67 10.37 34.12
CA LEU A 640 10.38 8.97 34.46
C LEU A 640 9.15 8.84 35.37
N ARG A 641 8.78 9.90 36.08
CA ARG A 641 7.59 9.95 36.94
C ARG A 641 6.33 10.17 36.09
N THR A 642 5.98 9.20 35.26
CA THR A 642 4.92 9.33 34.27
C THR A 642 3.79 8.35 34.54
N THR A 643 2.55 8.79 34.31
CA THR A 643 1.39 7.91 34.16
C THR A 643 0.76 8.12 32.79
N GLU A 644 0.64 7.05 32.01
CA GLU A 644 0.03 7.05 30.70
C GLU A 644 -1.36 6.41 30.74
N VAL A 645 -2.33 7.09 30.14
CA VAL A 645 -3.65 6.54 29.81
C VAL A 645 -3.77 6.47 28.29
N ILE A 646 -4.10 5.30 27.78
CA ILE A 646 -4.25 5.05 26.34
C ILE A 646 -5.60 4.39 26.13
N ILE A 647 -6.43 4.94 25.24
CA ILE A 647 -7.62 4.25 24.73
C ILE A 647 -7.44 4.10 23.23
N HIS A 648 -7.38 2.85 22.81
CA HIS A 648 -7.29 2.49 21.41
C HIS A 648 -8.58 1.77 21.00
N ILE A 649 -9.24 2.30 19.97
CA ILE A 649 -10.49 1.78 19.45
C ILE A 649 -10.22 1.25 18.04
N ASP A 650 -10.30 -0.06 17.89
CA ASP A 650 -10.31 -0.71 16.58
C ASP A 650 -11.44 -1.76 16.57
N ARG A 651 -11.10 -3.04 16.35
CA ARG A 651 -12.02 -4.19 16.46
C ARG A 651 -12.40 -4.50 17.90
N SER A 652 -11.53 -4.16 18.83
CA SER A 652 -11.79 -4.15 20.27
C SER A 652 -11.42 -2.79 20.85
N ILE A 653 -11.91 -2.53 22.06
CA ILE A 653 -11.57 -1.35 22.83
C ILE A 653 -10.50 -1.77 23.81
N GLU A 654 -9.29 -1.22 23.67
CA GLU A 654 -8.21 -1.46 24.60
C GLU A 654 -7.95 -0.18 25.40
N MET A 655 -8.15 -0.26 26.72
CA MET A 655 -7.83 0.82 27.66
C MET A 655 -6.60 0.41 28.48
N GLN A 656 -5.50 1.14 28.32
CA GLN A 656 -4.29 0.94 29.10
C GLN A 656 -4.08 2.05 30.13
N VAL A 657 -3.67 1.69 31.33
CA VAL A 657 -3.18 2.61 32.36
C VAL A 657 -1.84 2.11 32.88
N ASN A 658 -0.77 2.82 32.57
CA ASN A 658 0.60 2.44 32.96
C ASN A 658 1.20 3.54 33.81
N SER A 659 1.66 3.24 35.02
CA SER A 659 2.28 4.22 35.93
C SER A 659 3.71 3.82 36.28
N PHE A 660 4.60 4.81 36.35
CA PHE A 660 6.03 4.64 36.60
C PHE A 660 6.52 5.60 37.68
N THR A 661 7.58 5.20 38.37
CA THR A 661 8.35 6.05 39.28
C THR A 661 9.75 6.28 38.70
N ASP A 662 10.44 7.27 39.27
CA ASP A 662 11.87 7.43 39.05
C ASP A 662 12.66 6.35 39.84
N PRO A 663 14.00 6.26 39.69
CA PRO A 663 14.78 5.21 40.34
C PRO A 663 15.07 5.46 41.83
N VAL A 664 14.62 6.56 42.44
CA VAL A 664 14.85 6.77 43.88
C VAL A 664 13.92 5.88 44.68
N GLN A 665 14.45 5.26 45.73
CA GLN A 665 13.70 4.34 46.59
C GLN A 665 12.54 5.06 47.28
N SER A 666 11.35 4.47 47.12
CA SER A 666 10.12 4.89 47.76
C SER A 666 9.95 4.20 49.11
N ASN A 667 9.55 4.97 50.12
CA ASN A 667 9.21 4.44 51.43
C ASN A 667 7.75 3.97 51.51
N PHE A 668 7.04 3.94 50.39
CA PHE A 668 5.63 3.62 50.32
C PHE A 668 5.33 2.20 50.82
N LYS A 669 4.34 2.09 51.71
CA LYS A 669 3.78 0.82 52.17
C LYS A 669 2.25 0.85 52.02
N PRO A 670 1.63 -0.20 51.47
CA PRO A 670 0.19 -0.31 51.41
C PRO A 670 -0.45 -0.27 52.80
N GLU A 671 -1.50 0.53 52.97
CA GLU A 671 -2.31 0.53 54.20
C GLU A 671 -3.17 -0.74 54.33
N ASN A 672 -3.57 -1.32 53.19
CA ASN A 672 -4.39 -2.52 53.14
C ASN A 672 -3.54 -3.77 53.45
N GLU A 673 -3.96 -4.57 54.43
CA GLU A 673 -3.23 -5.76 54.90
C GLU A 673 -3.05 -6.85 53.82
N ASP A 674 -4.05 -7.06 52.94
CA ASP A 674 -3.95 -8.01 51.83
C ASP A 674 -2.88 -7.56 50.81
N LEU A 675 -2.77 -6.25 50.58
CA LEU A 675 -1.78 -5.67 49.67
C LEU A 675 -0.38 -5.67 50.30
N LEU A 676 -0.28 -5.40 51.60
CA LEU A 676 0.98 -5.50 52.34
C LEU A 676 1.49 -6.95 52.37
N SER A 677 0.61 -7.92 52.60
CA SER A 677 0.97 -9.34 52.52
C SER A 677 1.40 -9.76 51.12
N THR A 678 0.75 -9.23 50.07
CA THR A 678 1.12 -9.47 48.67
C THR A 678 2.48 -8.87 48.33
N MET A 679 2.77 -7.66 48.82
CA MET A 679 4.08 -7.00 48.68
C MET A 679 5.18 -7.86 49.30
N ASN A 680 5.00 -8.29 50.55
CA ASN A 680 5.99 -9.09 51.28
C ASN A 680 6.18 -10.48 50.65
N ARG A 681 5.10 -11.17 50.26
CA ARG A 681 5.17 -12.52 49.68
C ARG A 681 5.91 -12.56 48.34
N ASN A 682 5.77 -11.51 47.53
CA ASN A 682 6.35 -11.43 46.19
C ASN A 682 7.62 -10.56 46.14
N ASN A 683 8.15 -10.13 47.30
CA ASN A 683 9.30 -9.23 47.40
C ASN A 683 9.20 -7.99 46.50
N LEU A 684 8.02 -7.35 46.48
CA LEU A 684 7.79 -6.15 45.66
C LEU A 684 8.42 -4.92 46.32
N SER A 685 9.06 -4.05 45.54
CA SER A 685 9.65 -2.80 46.05
C SER A 685 8.59 -1.73 46.34
N GLY A 686 8.96 -0.72 47.14
CA GLY A 686 8.09 0.44 47.40
C GLY A 686 7.67 1.13 46.11
N ASN A 687 8.59 1.25 45.14
CA ASN A 687 8.34 1.85 43.82
C ASN A 687 7.30 1.07 43.02
N GLN A 688 7.39 -0.27 43.05
CA GLN A 688 6.41 -1.14 42.40
C GLN A 688 5.01 -0.99 43.02
N MET A 689 4.92 -0.95 44.35
CA MET A 689 3.63 -0.76 45.02
C MET A 689 3.08 0.66 44.84
N LEU A 690 3.91 1.69 44.92
CA LEU A 690 3.52 3.08 44.72
C LEU A 690 2.95 3.30 43.31
N SER A 691 3.67 2.86 42.27
CA SER A 691 3.17 2.93 40.89
C SER A 691 1.88 2.12 40.68
N THR A 692 1.72 1.00 41.37
CA THR A 692 0.47 0.21 41.33
C THR A 692 -0.72 1.00 41.92
N TYR A 693 -0.52 1.67 43.05
CA TYR A 693 -1.54 2.54 43.66
C TYR A 693 -1.86 3.76 42.79
N ARG A 694 -0.85 4.35 42.13
CA ARG A 694 -1.05 5.43 41.15
C ARG A 694 -1.87 4.97 39.94
N ALA A 695 -1.58 3.80 39.38
CA ALA A 695 -2.40 3.22 38.31
C ALA A 695 -3.85 2.96 38.78
N TYR A 696 -4.04 2.51 40.03
CA TYR A 696 -5.36 2.34 40.63
C TYR A 696 -6.12 3.67 40.75
N THR A 697 -5.50 4.72 41.27
CA THR A 697 -6.17 6.02 41.45
C THR A 697 -6.48 6.68 40.13
N THR A 698 -5.61 6.56 39.12
CA THR A 698 -5.92 7.00 37.75
C THR A 698 -7.11 6.24 37.17
N LEU A 699 -7.19 4.91 37.32
CA LEU A 699 -8.38 4.14 36.90
C LEU A 699 -9.66 4.56 37.63
N LYS A 700 -9.55 4.85 38.94
CA LYS A 700 -10.69 5.34 39.75
C LYS A 700 -11.16 6.72 39.26
N ALA A 701 -10.23 7.63 38.97
CA ALA A 701 -10.53 8.95 38.40
C ALA A 701 -11.19 8.82 37.02
N LEU A 702 -10.60 8.03 36.10
CA LEU A 702 -11.19 7.73 34.78
C LEU A 702 -12.61 7.19 34.90
N LYS A 703 -12.85 6.22 35.79
CA LYS A 703 -14.18 5.66 36.05
C LYS A 703 -15.18 6.74 36.44
N SER A 704 -14.81 7.62 37.37
CA SER A 704 -15.68 8.69 37.86
C SER A 704 -16.00 9.69 36.76
N GLU A 705 -14.96 10.20 36.09
CA GLU A 705 -15.09 11.25 35.08
C GLU A 705 -15.84 10.76 33.83
N LEU A 706 -15.51 9.57 33.32
CA LEU A 706 -16.22 8.99 32.16
C LEU A 706 -17.69 8.69 32.46
N ASN A 707 -18.06 8.36 33.71
CA ASN A 707 -19.46 8.19 34.08
C ASN A 707 -20.23 9.52 34.02
N VAL A 708 -19.61 10.61 34.48
CA VAL A 708 -20.19 11.96 34.38
C VAL A 708 -20.31 12.38 32.92
N LEU A 709 -19.25 12.19 32.13
CA LEU A 709 -19.24 12.52 30.70
C LEU A 709 -20.24 11.69 29.90
N ALA A 710 -20.44 10.40 30.23
CA ALA A 710 -21.46 9.57 29.59
C ALA A 710 -22.87 10.10 29.83
N GLY A 711 -23.17 10.55 31.06
CA GLY A 711 -24.44 11.21 31.37
C GLY A 711 -24.64 12.56 30.68
N LYS A 712 -23.53 13.25 30.34
CA LYS A 712 -23.53 14.53 29.64
C LYS A 712 -23.68 14.37 28.12
N TYR A 713 -23.00 13.40 27.52
CA TYR A 713 -22.88 13.26 26.07
C TYR A 713 -23.87 12.27 25.44
N LEU A 714 -24.42 11.34 26.21
CA LEU A 714 -25.35 10.34 25.68
C LEU A 714 -26.78 10.51 26.22
N PRO A 715 -27.80 10.09 25.47
CA PRO A 715 -29.14 9.90 26.00
C PRO A 715 -29.12 8.97 27.21
N ARG A 716 -29.97 9.25 28.21
CA ARG A 716 -30.00 8.53 29.51
C ARG A 716 -29.96 7.00 29.40
N LYS A 717 -30.70 6.43 28.42
CA LYS A 717 -30.77 4.98 28.19
C LYS A 717 -29.43 4.39 27.72
N GLU A 718 -28.72 5.11 26.87
CA GLU A 718 -27.41 4.72 26.33
C GLU A 718 -26.31 4.96 27.35
N ALA A 719 -26.33 6.11 28.03
CA ALA A 719 -25.42 6.42 29.13
C ALA A 719 -25.41 5.31 30.18
N THR A 720 -26.59 4.81 30.58
CA THR A 720 -26.70 3.71 31.56
C THR A 720 -25.96 2.45 31.08
N LYS A 721 -26.12 2.06 29.82
CA LYS A 721 -25.44 0.88 29.25
C LYS A 721 -23.92 1.04 29.22
N VAL A 722 -23.45 2.21 28.80
CA VAL A 722 -22.01 2.54 28.75
C VAL A 722 -21.41 2.51 30.14
N ILE A 723 -22.05 3.18 31.10
CA ILE A 723 -21.64 3.23 32.51
C ILE A 723 -21.57 1.81 33.10
N ASP A 724 -22.61 0.99 32.90
CA ASP A 724 -22.65 -0.38 33.42
C ASP A 724 -21.53 -1.25 32.83
N ARG A 725 -21.31 -1.16 31.51
CA ARG A 725 -20.27 -1.91 30.80
C ARG A 725 -18.87 -1.50 31.27
N LEU A 726 -18.59 -0.19 31.32
CA LEU A 726 -17.33 0.37 31.76
C LEU A 726 -17.03 -0.02 33.21
N ASN A 727 -17.98 0.23 34.11
CA ASN A 727 -17.84 -0.06 35.54
C ASN A 727 -17.61 -1.55 35.77
N LYS A 728 -18.36 -2.43 35.09
CA LYS A 728 -18.20 -3.89 35.20
C LYS A 728 -16.82 -4.36 34.71
N ALA A 729 -16.29 -3.75 33.65
CA ALA A 729 -14.97 -4.07 33.14
C ALA A 729 -13.86 -3.61 34.11
N ILE A 730 -13.92 -2.37 34.60
CA ILE A 730 -12.95 -1.83 35.57
C ILE A 730 -12.97 -2.65 36.85
N ASP A 731 -14.16 -2.97 37.36
CA ASP A 731 -14.34 -3.78 38.58
C ASP A 731 -13.76 -5.20 38.48
N LYS A 732 -13.69 -5.76 37.26
CA LYS A 732 -13.10 -7.07 36.98
C LYS A 732 -11.62 -7.00 36.64
N SER A 733 -11.10 -5.81 36.37
CA SER A 733 -9.71 -5.62 35.96
C SER A 733 -8.74 -5.99 37.09
N LYS A 734 -7.51 -6.31 36.67
CA LYS A 734 -6.39 -6.54 37.57
C LYS A 734 -5.27 -5.58 37.20
N ILE A 735 -4.59 -5.08 38.21
CA ILE A 735 -3.41 -4.23 38.07
C ILE A 735 -2.19 -5.13 38.22
N THR A 736 -1.38 -5.18 37.19
CA THR A 736 -0.15 -5.98 37.15
C THR A 736 0.95 -5.28 37.90
N VAL A 737 1.71 -6.01 38.72
CA VAL A 737 2.86 -5.51 39.49
C VAL A 737 3.92 -6.60 39.58
N GLY A 738 5.10 -6.33 39.04
CA GLY A 738 6.16 -7.35 38.92
C GLY A 738 5.67 -8.61 38.20
N ALA A 739 5.87 -9.78 38.82
CA ALA A 739 5.42 -11.07 38.30
C ALA A 739 3.98 -11.46 38.72
N THR A 740 3.25 -10.57 39.41
CA THR A 740 1.92 -10.87 39.95
C THR A 740 0.88 -9.81 39.53
N SER A 741 -0.37 -10.00 39.95
CA SER A 741 -1.44 -9.04 39.69
C SER A 741 -2.44 -8.99 40.84
N VAL A 742 -2.99 -7.80 41.07
CA VAL A 742 -3.92 -7.51 42.16
C VAL A 742 -5.26 -7.07 41.56
N LYS A 743 -6.38 -7.58 42.11
CA LYS A 743 -7.72 -7.18 41.63
C LYS A 743 -8.01 -5.73 42.01
N TYR A 744 -8.62 -4.97 41.10
CA TYR A 744 -8.99 -3.56 41.33
C TYR A 744 -9.78 -3.36 42.64
N LYS A 745 -10.70 -4.27 42.97
CA LYS A 745 -11.52 -4.19 44.19
C LYS A 745 -10.74 -4.32 45.49
N THR A 746 -9.53 -4.88 45.48
CA THR A 746 -8.73 -5.05 46.70
C THR A 746 -8.23 -3.70 47.23
N PHE A 747 -8.02 -2.71 46.35
CA PHE A 747 -7.54 -1.38 46.73
C PHE A 747 -8.60 -0.47 47.35
N GLY A 748 -9.89 -0.77 47.16
CA GLY A 748 -11.01 0.01 47.70
C GLY A 748 -11.60 -0.54 49.00
N LYS A 749 -10.97 -1.55 49.58
CA LYS A 749 -11.26 -2.11 50.90
C LYS A 749 -10.19 -1.64 51.87
#